data_AF-A0A7T4YEM0-F1
#
_entry.id   AF-A0A7T4YEM0-F1
#
_cell.length_a   1.000
_cell.length_b   1.000
_cell.length_c   1.000
_cell.angle_alpha   90.00
_cell.angle_beta   90.00
_cell.angle_gamma   90.00
#
_symmetry.space_group_name_H-M   'P 1'
#
loop_
_entity.id
_entity.type
_entity.pdbx_description
1 polymer ?
#
loop_
_entity_poly.entity_id
_entity_poly.type
_entity_poly.pdbx_seq_one_letter_code
_entity_poly.pdbx_strand_id
1 'polypeptide(L)'
;MKEEKVNNPQTMQSPETGEVLGLLGDLESKLQLLKNWQQDHEADKVKMAADSEQVEQDRARLTELGEQLEERRGELESREQAHATDVARVKQEQELLEERYELVEQMQNDADAKRADLDAQMSELQAKQEAYEQIEQELEEKEKQLSEQRQAYEQQFAALDEQRQSIEEQQTRVSQHEQDVEGREAELHEARTELQEQREAYDADREKLNQEWGSFRDQEQKLQDLDAEIAQQREAMGREEENLNESKRKLEEERSLFEEDREKFTAVLDEIEQTRGDLNQLQALIDDDREKLTKRETDFQQECEAFNEQKNVHAKLIEEQQGELTQMRDAVAEEQHAVDQIREEVEAERGTIKTQQADLHDQRKTFEKQKFELRMRGDALDAQEKQLEDARHQLAEQAANLADAEGDGGKAGVLKTQLDDANEKFEALRGEYQQQEEKLAAMEAMLETQTSELQGQATNADQLLEELETREQALADREKQLNEMESQLQTRSAQLEKAATTNGGGESHEGEFVEELQQRSDQLEEQNHQLTEELERYKRDEEDFTRKRHQLEEKQLSFKQILKTSKEQLEQEQEKLREREAAYEVRVAEGVGEVAAADLSEDVTFIQRRTERLRRYRELLKKRDYVVRQTEVNAESTQAMQLGLEKERQMLTDVKKFLENSESEMVKRWATSKATTQAMMLIFMVIGAGVFAYAAGIRIAKPVYQATEVIEFKPQTAQTTASVDDVPVNQEKKTDWLQSQREVLYSKPVLTETLMQLEQMNVKSYNQTNLKQVLSEKMNVSGSSPQIKLTFTTKDPGQAVPLLQALGRAYVSYQLAQDRTLGRADSAKIVDAAGLLDEPIEDRSLIMAGGIWGGLVVVGLLLFLILRLWMAKTRGIFESGDSPELEMLDKPSTWSPIK
;
A
#
# COMPACT_ATOMS: atom_id res chain seq x y z
N MET A 1 -30.34 -112.14 11.60
CA MET A 1 -29.72 -113.47 11.79
C MET A 1 -30.82 -114.45 12.15
N LYS A 2 -30.78 -115.63 11.51
CA LYS A 2 -31.45 -116.90 11.85
C LYS A 2 -31.23 -117.23 13.36
N GLU A 3 -31.94 -118.09 14.10
CA GLU A 3 -32.31 -119.48 13.82
C GLU A 3 -33.00 -120.06 15.09
N GLU A 4 -34.06 -120.83 14.88
CA GLU A 4 -34.36 -122.17 15.43
C GLU A 4 -34.48 -122.51 16.95
N LYS A 5 -35.72 -122.93 17.26
CA LYS A 5 -36.20 -124.27 17.74
C LYS A 5 -35.74 -124.81 19.11
N VAL A 6 -36.69 -125.43 19.85
CA VAL A 6 -36.99 -126.88 19.85
C VAL A 6 -37.94 -127.27 21.03
N ASN A 7 -39.03 -127.96 20.66
CA ASN A 7 -39.81 -129.04 21.31
C ASN A 7 -40.18 -129.08 22.81
N ASN A 8 -41.50 -129.08 23.06
CA ASN A 8 -42.38 -130.24 23.38
C ASN A 8 -41.76 -131.50 24.06
N PRO A 9 -42.52 -132.17 24.96
CA PRO A 9 -42.96 -133.53 24.60
C PRO A 9 -44.36 -133.98 25.07
N GLN A 10 -44.98 -134.77 24.18
CA GLN A 10 -45.65 -136.07 24.37
C GLN A 10 -46.76 -136.29 25.44
N THR A 11 -47.98 -136.38 24.90
CA THR A 11 -49.00 -137.44 25.09
C THR A 11 -48.67 -138.66 25.98
N MET A 12 -49.58 -139.01 26.91
CA MET A 12 -50.00 -140.40 27.18
C MET A 12 -51.41 -140.50 27.83
N GLN A 13 -52.28 -141.20 27.08
CA GLN A 13 -53.34 -142.17 27.39
C GLN A 13 -53.86 -142.41 28.83
N SER A 14 -55.19 -142.59 28.90
CA SER A 14 -56.01 -143.14 30.00
C SER A 14 -55.52 -144.47 30.58
N PRO A 15 -55.98 -144.82 31.81
CA PRO A 15 -56.46 -146.17 32.04
C PRO A 15 -57.78 -146.25 32.83
N GLU A 16 -58.67 -147.07 32.27
CA GLU A 16 -59.45 -148.15 32.88
C GLU A 16 -59.93 -148.04 34.34
N THR A 17 -61.25 -147.97 34.44
CA THR A 17 -62.05 -148.43 35.58
C THR A 17 -62.09 -149.96 35.67
N GLY A 18 -61.73 -150.49 36.84
CA GLY A 18 -62.49 -151.59 37.47
C GLY A 18 -61.93 -152.99 37.35
N GLU A 19 -61.05 -153.36 38.29
CA GLU A 19 -60.97 -154.74 38.79
C GLU A 19 -61.00 -154.73 40.33
N VAL A 20 -61.82 -155.64 40.85
CA VAL A 20 -62.41 -155.65 42.19
C VAL A 20 -61.60 -156.61 43.09
N LEU A 21 -61.47 -156.25 44.39
CA LEU A 21 -60.97 -157.03 45.54
C LEU A 21 -59.48 -156.87 45.92
N GLY A 22 -59.21 -155.90 46.82
CA GLY A 22 -57.96 -155.82 47.59
C GLY A 22 -58.02 -154.84 48.78
N LEU A 23 -59.22 -154.50 49.25
CA LEU A 23 -59.47 -153.50 50.30
C LEU A 23 -59.30 -154.13 51.69
N LEU A 24 -58.08 -154.15 52.23
CA LEU A 24 -57.86 -153.99 53.68
C LEU A 24 -56.38 -153.71 54.05
N GLY A 25 -55.41 -154.15 53.24
CA GLY A 25 -53.98 -153.85 53.46
C GLY A 25 -53.51 -152.48 52.92
N ASP A 26 -54.26 -151.91 51.97
CA ASP A 26 -53.94 -150.62 51.31
C ASP A 26 -54.34 -149.40 52.15
N LEU A 27 -55.14 -149.59 53.20
CA LEU A 27 -55.64 -148.51 54.06
C LEU A 27 -54.60 -148.07 55.11
N GLU A 28 -53.74 -148.99 55.55
CA GLU A 28 -52.67 -148.70 56.53
C GLU A 28 -51.46 -148.00 55.89
N SER A 29 -51.12 -148.40 54.65
CA SER A 29 -50.17 -147.69 53.78
C SER A 29 -50.62 -146.26 53.49
N LYS A 30 -51.90 -146.07 53.12
CA LYS A 30 -52.47 -144.74 52.85
C LYS A 30 -52.50 -143.83 54.07
N LEU A 31 -52.66 -144.37 55.28
CA LEU A 31 -52.64 -143.57 56.52
C LEU A 31 -51.23 -143.07 56.88
N GLN A 32 -50.18 -143.88 56.68
CA GLN A 32 -48.80 -143.40 56.84
C GLN A 32 -48.42 -142.40 55.74
N LEU A 33 -48.87 -142.62 54.50
CA LEU A 33 -48.69 -141.66 53.41
C LEU A 33 -49.39 -140.32 53.71
N LEU A 34 -50.60 -140.35 54.29
CA LEU A 34 -51.33 -139.14 54.65
C LEU A 34 -50.63 -138.35 55.76
N LYS A 35 -50.02 -139.05 56.72
CA LYS A 35 -49.31 -138.42 57.83
C LYS A 35 -47.99 -137.78 57.38
N ASN A 36 -47.23 -138.46 56.53
CA ASN A 36 -46.03 -137.90 55.92
C ASN A 36 -46.40 -136.73 55.00
N TRP A 37 -47.46 -136.85 54.20
CA TRP A 37 -47.97 -135.76 53.37
C TRP A 37 -48.41 -134.55 54.19
N GLN A 38 -49.05 -134.75 55.35
CA GLN A 38 -49.43 -133.66 56.24
C GLN A 38 -48.21 -132.96 56.86
N GLN A 39 -47.17 -133.71 57.22
CA GLN A 39 -45.93 -133.15 57.76
C GLN A 39 -45.11 -132.40 56.69
N ASP A 40 -45.05 -132.93 55.46
CA ASP A 40 -44.44 -132.26 54.32
C ASP A 40 -45.21 -130.99 53.94
N HIS A 41 -46.55 -131.01 54.00
CA HIS A 41 -47.38 -129.84 53.75
C HIS A 41 -47.21 -128.75 54.82
N GLU A 42 -46.95 -129.11 56.08
CA GLU A 42 -46.63 -128.14 57.13
C GLU A 42 -45.22 -127.56 56.95
N ALA A 43 -44.24 -128.38 56.57
CA ALA A 43 -42.88 -127.91 56.23
C ALA A 43 -42.90 -126.97 55.00
N ASP A 44 -43.66 -127.33 53.96
CA ASP A 44 -43.84 -126.50 52.77
C ASP A 44 -44.58 -125.20 53.08
N LYS A 45 -45.54 -125.20 54.02
CA LYS A 45 -46.18 -123.95 54.48
C LYS A 45 -45.21 -123.01 55.17
N VAL A 46 -44.33 -123.53 56.03
CA VAL A 46 -43.32 -122.71 56.71
C VAL A 46 -42.31 -122.19 55.70
N LYS A 47 -41.89 -123.02 54.73
CA LYS A 47 -40.99 -122.60 53.66
C LYS A 47 -41.63 -121.56 52.74
N MET A 48 -42.91 -121.73 52.37
CA MET A 48 -43.66 -120.75 51.60
C MET A 48 -43.87 -119.43 52.34
N ALA A 49 -44.03 -119.45 53.67
CA ALA A 49 -44.09 -118.24 54.49
C ALA A 49 -42.73 -117.51 54.52
N ALA A 50 -41.63 -118.25 54.70
CA ALA A 50 -40.29 -117.68 54.64
C ALA A 50 -39.92 -117.16 53.24
N ASP A 51 -40.29 -117.88 52.18
CA ASP A 51 -40.10 -117.46 50.80
C ASP A 51 -40.97 -116.23 50.48
N SER A 52 -42.19 -116.14 51.02
CA SER A 52 -43.06 -114.96 50.89
C SER A 52 -42.46 -113.74 51.58
N GLU A 53 -41.92 -113.91 52.78
CA GLU A 53 -41.24 -112.83 53.52
C GLU A 53 -39.97 -112.37 52.79
N GLN A 54 -39.20 -113.31 52.22
CA GLN A 54 -38.03 -113.00 51.40
C GLN A 54 -38.42 -112.25 50.12
N VAL A 55 -39.51 -112.65 49.46
CA VAL A 55 -40.05 -111.95 48.28
C VAL A 55 -40.53 -110.54 48.64
N GLU A 56 -41.10 -110.34 49.82
CA GLU A 56 -41.52 -109.02 50.29
C GLU A 56 -40.32 -108.12 50.61
N GLN A 57 -39.26 -108.66 51.21
CA GLN A 57 -37.98 -107.97 51.40
C GLN A 57 -37.32 -107.61 50.07
N ASP A 58 -37.32 -108.52 49.10
CA ASP A 58 -36.76 -108.27 47.78
C ASP A 58 -37.58 -107.23 47.00
N ARG A 59 -38.92 -107.23 47.15
CA ARG A 59 -39.78 -106.15 46.61
C ARG A 59 -39.48 -104.81 47.24
N ALA A 60 -39.29 -104.75 48.56
CA ALA A 60 -38.92 -103.50 49.24
C ALA A 60 -37.57 -102.97 48.71
N ARG A 61 -36.56 -103.84 48.58
CA ARG A 61 -35.24 -103.48 48.01
C ARG A 61 -35.33 -103.04 46.55
N LEU A 62 -36.16 -103.68 45.73
CA LEU A 62 -36.36 -103.29 44.34
C LEU A 62 -37.07 -101.94 44.23
N THR A 63 -37.95 -101.62 45.17
CA THR A 63 -38.62 -100.32 45.24
C THR A 63 -37.62 -99.23 45.64
N GLU A 64 -36.78 -99.49 46.65
CA GLU A 64 -35.71 -98.59 47.08
C GLU A 64 -34.66 -98.36 45.98
N LEU A 65 -34.24 -99.42 45.28
CA LEU A 65 -33.36 -99.29 44.10
C LEU A 65 -34.04 -98.54 42.95
N GLY A 66 -35.36 -98.71 42.78
CA GLY A 66 -36.16 -97.95 41.82
C GLY A 66 -36.14 -96.45 42.13
N GLU A 67 -36.37 -96.08 43.38
CA GLU A 67 -36.32 -94.68 43.85
C GLU A 67 -34.91 -94.09 43.68
N GLN A 68 -33.85 -94.82 44.05
CA GLN A 68 -32.46 -94.37 43.87
C GLN A 68 -32.07 -94.19 42.39
N LEU A 69 -32.59 -95.04 41.49
CA LEU A 69 -32.35 -94.91 40.06
C LEU A 69 -33.11 -93.72 39.47
N GLU A 70 -34.33 -93.45 39.97
CA GLU A 70 -35.12 -92.29 39.55
C GLU A 70 -34.50 -90.98 40.05
N GLU A 71 -33.99 -90.96 41.28
CA GLU A 71 -33.20 -89.84 41.82
C GLU A 71 -31.93 -89.58 40.99
N ARG A 72 -31.13 -90.63 40.72
CA ARG A 72 -29.93 -90.50 39.86
C ARG A 72 -30.26 -90.07 38.44
N ARG A 73 -31.41 -90.49 37.91
CA ARG A 73 -31.87 -90.05 36.60
C ARG A 73 -32.23 -88.57 36.62
N GLY A 74 -32.93 -88.11 37.67
CA GLY A 74 -33.21 -86.69 37.88
C GLY A 74 -31.93 -85.85 38.01
N GLU A 75 -30.92 -86.34 38.75
CA GLU A 75 -29.61 -85.68 38.83
C GLU A 75 -28.89 -85.63 37.49
N LEU A 76 -28.91 -86.72 36.71
CA LEU A 76 -28.31 -86.76 35.37
C LEU A 76 -29.02 -85.80 34.40
N GLU A 77 -30.35 -85.78 34.39
CA GLU A 77 -31.13 -84.85 33.57
C GLU A 77 -30.85 -83.39 33.97
N SER A 78 -30.70 -83.10 35.28
CA SER A 78 -30.29 -81.78 35.75
C SER A 78 -28.86 -81.41 35.33
N ARG A 79 -27.91 -82.35 35.37
CA ARG A 79 -26.53 -82.14 34.90
C ARG A 79 -26.45 -81.98 33.40
N GLU A 80 -27.26 -82.69 32.63
CA GLU A 80 -27.35 -82.53 31.16
C GLU A 80 -27.93 -81.16 30.79
N GLN A 81 -28.96 -80.69 31.51
CA GLN A 81 -29.49 -79.34 31.32
C GLN A 81 -28.45 -78.27 31.68
N ALA A 82 -27.72 -78.43 32.79
CA ALA A 82 -26.65 -77.52 33.18
C ALA A 82 -25.51 -77.49 32.13
N HIS A 83 -25.09 -78.66 31.64
CA HIS A 83 -24.11 -78.75 30.56
C HIS A 83 -24.60 -78.12 29.26
N ALA A 84 -25.87 -78.30 28.89
CA ALA A 84 -26.45 -77.66 27.72
C ALA A 84 -26.43 -76.13 27.84
N THR A 85 -26.73 -75.59 29.04
CA THR A 85 -26.64 -74.16 29.30
C THR A 85 -25.21 -73.63 29.27
N ASP A 86 -24.24 -74.38 29.80
CA ASP A 86 -22.82 -73.99 29.73
C ASP A 86 -22.28 -74.02 28.31
N VAL A 87 -22.66 -75.02 27.51
CA VAL A 87 -22.28 -75.10 26.09
C VAL A 87 -22.87 -73.92 25.30
N ALA A 88 -24.12 -73.55 25.56
CA ALA A 88 -24.74 -72.37 24.95
C ALA A 88 -24.01 -71.07 25.33
N ARG A 89 -23.62 -70.93 26.60
CA ARG A 89 -22.84 -69.79 27.09
C ARG A 89 -21.46 -69.70 26.43
N VAL A 90 -20.73 -70.82 26.35
CA VAL A 90 -19.41 -70.85 25.70
C VAL A 90 -19.52 -70.50 24.21
N LYS A 91 -20.58 -70.96 23.54
CA LYS A 91 -20.82 -70.59 22.13
C LYS A 91 -21.08 -69.08 21.97
N GLN A 92 -21.87 -68.49 22.86
CA GLN A 92 -22.09 -67.04 22.88
C GLN A 92 -20.80 -66.26 23.18
N GLU A 93 -19.95 -66.75 24.08
CA GLU A 93 -18.64 -66.16 24.35
C GLU A 93 -17.70 -66.25 23.14
N GLN A 94 -17.75 -67.34 22.37
CA GLN A 94 -16.99 -67.48 21.12
C GLN A 94 -17.46 -66.51 20.04
N GLU A 95 -18.77 -66.35 19.85
CA GLU A 95 -19.34 -65.37 18.91
C GLU A 95 -18.93 -63.94 19.29
N LEU A 96 -18.99 -63.58 20.58
CA LEU A 96 -18.53 -62.28 21.07
C LEU A 96 -17.01 -62.07 20.92
N LEU A 97 -16.22 -63.15 21.01
CA LEU A 97 -14.77 -63.07 20.77
C LEU A 97 -14.48 -62.83 19.29
N GLU A 98 -15.20 -63.50 18.39
CA GLU A 98 -15.08 -63.31 16.94
C GLU A 98 -15.46 -61.87 16.53
N GLU A 99 -16.57 -61.33 17.05
CA GLU A 99 -16.94 -59.92 16.87
C GLU A 99 -15.87 -58.96 17.40
N ARG A 100 -15.24 -59.28 18.54
CA ARG A 100 -14.13 -58.48 19.08
C ARG A 100 -12.88 -58.55 18.20
N TYR A 101 -12.57 -59.70 17.60
CA TYR A 101 -11.44 -59.83 16.67
C TYR A 101 -11.67 -58.99 15.42
N GLU A 102 -12.86 -59.07 14.82
CA GLU A 102 -13.23 -58.25 13.67
C GLU A 102 -13.16 -56.75 13.98
N LEU A 103 -13.64 -56.33 15.15
CA LEU A 103 -13.55 -54.92 15.59
C LEU A 103 -12.09 -54.46 15.77
N VAL A 104 -11.23 -55.31 16.36
CA VAL A 104 -9.81 -54.98 16.53
C VAL A 104 -9.10 -54.89 15.18
N GLU A 105 -9.41 -55.79 14.24
CA GLU A 105 -8.88 -55.75 12.89
C GLU A 105 -9.33 -54.47 12.15
N GLN A 106 -10.60 -54.09 12.29
CA GLN A 106 -11.12 -52.84 11.75
C GLN A 106 -10.40 -51.62 12.37
N MET A 107 -10.22 -51.59 13.69
CA MET A 107 -9.48 -50.52 14.37
C MET A 107 -8.02 -50.45 13.94
N GLN A 108 -7.37 -51.59 13.66
CA GLN A 108 -6.00 -51.63 13.13
C GLN A 108 -5.94 -51.08 11.71
N ASN A 109 -6.86 -51.49 10.84
CA ASN A 109 -6.95 -50.97 9.47
C ASN A 109 -7.23 -49.45 9.46
N ASP A 110 -8.10 -48.96 10.33
CA ASP A 110 -8.37 -47.52 10.48
C ASP A 110 -7.15 -46.77 11.04
N ALA A 111 -6.41 -47.37 11.97
CA ALA A 111 -5.19 -46.78 12.51
C ALA A 111 -4.08 -46.70 11.45
N ASP A 112 -3.92 -47.73 10.63
CA ASP A 112 -2.94 -47.76 9.55
C ASP A 112 -3.33 -46.83 8.40
N ALA A 113 -4.63 -46.72 8.08
CA ALA A 113 -5.13 -45.71 7.14
C ALA A 113 -4.86 -44.29 7.64
N LYS A 114 -5.08 -44.01 8.94
CA LYS A 114 -4.75 -42.72 9.55
C LYS A 114 -3.25 -42.44 9.55
N ARG A 115 -2.40 -43.44 9.80
CA ARG A 115 -0.94 -43.28 9.70
C ARG A 115 -0.50 -42.94 8.28
N ALA A 116 -1.06 -43.63 7.28
CA ALA A 116 -0.76 -43.35 5.87
C ALA A 116 -1.18 -41.92 5.47
N ASP A 117 -2.34 -41.45 5.95
CA ASP A 117 -2.78 -40.07 5.72
C ASP A 117 -1.85 -39.05 6.40
N LEU A 118 -1.40 -39.34 7.62
CA LEU A 118 -0.48 -38.48 8.36
C LEU A 118 0.90 -38.42 7.71
N ASP A 119 1.42 -39.54 7.22
CA ASP A 119 2.66 -39.60 6.43
C ASP A 119 2.54 -38.80 5.13
N ALA A 120 1.38 -38.86 4.46
CA ALA A 120 1.10 -38.06 3.27
C ALA A 120 1.06 -36.55 3.59
N GLN A 121 0.41 -36.16 4.68
CA GLN A 121 0.38 -34.76 5.15
C GLN A 121 1.79 -34.26 5.53
N MET A 122 2.60 -35.09 6.19
CA MET A 122 3.99 -34.74 6.52
C MET A 122 4.84 -34.55 5.26
N SER A 123 4.68 -35.41 4.25
CA SER A 123 5.36 -35.25 2.97
C SER A 123 4.90 -33.99 2.23
N GLU A 124 3.62 -33.63 2.30
CA GLU A 124 3.11 -32.38 1.74
C GLU A 124 3.65 -31.15 2.46
N LEU A 125 3.76 -31.20 3.79
CA LEU A 125 4.37 -30.14 4.60
C LEU A 125 5.86 -29.97 4.27
N GLN A 126 6.61 -31.06 4.11
CA GLN A 126 8.00 -31.00 3.67
C GLN A 126 8.13 -30.38 2.28
N ALA A 127 7.30 -30.79 1.31
CA ALA A 127 7.30 -30.20 -0.02
C ALA A 127 6.95 -28.69 0.01
N LYS A 128 6.00 -28.29 0.87
CA LYS A 128 5.67 -26.88 1.10
C LYS A 128 6.84 -26.11 1.70
N GLN A 129 7.55 -26.71 2.65
CA GLN A 129 8.73 -26.11 3.27
C GLN A 129 9.86 -25.88 2.25
N GLU A 130 10.16 -26.87 1.41
CA GLU A 130 11.13 -26.74 0.32
C GLU A 130 10.71 -25.65 -0.68
N ALA A 131 9.42 -25.52 -0.98
CA ALA A 131 8.90 -24.45 -1.84
C ALA A 131 9.06 -23.06 -1.19
N TYR A 132 8.87 -22.93 0.12
CA TYR A 132 9.13 -21.68 0.83
C TYR A 132 10.61 -21.29 0.80
N GLU A 133 11.51 -22.24 1.01
CA GLU A 133 12.97 -21.99 0.92
C GLU A 133 13.40 -21.54 -0.48
N GLN A 134 12.78 -22.07 -1.54
CA GLN A 134 13.01 -21.59 -2.92
C GLN A 134 12.50 -20.17 -3.14
N ILE A 135 11.30 -19.84 -2.63
CA ILE A 135 10.73 -18.49 -2.72
C ILE A 135 11.61 -17.49 -1.97
N GLU A 136 12.17 -17.86 -0.81
CA GLU A 136 13.07 -17.01 -0.04
C GLU A 136 14.37 -16.72 -0.78
N GLN A 137 14.96 -17.73 -1.45
CA GLN A 137 16.14 -17.54 -2.31
C GLN A 137 15.84 -16.63 -3.51
N GLU A 138 14.68 -16.80 -4.17
CA GLU A 138 14.27 -15.90 -5.27
C GLU A 138 14.03 -14.46 -4.79
N LEU A 139 13.51 -14.28 -3.57
CA LEU A 139 13.35 -12.98 -2.94
C LEU A 139 14.68 -12.32 -2.65
N GLU A 140 15.64 -13.05 -2.06
CA GLU A 140 16.99 -12.54 -1.78
C GLU A 140 17.70 -12.12 -3.09
N GLU A 141 17.56 -12.90 -4.16
CA GLU A 141 18.12 -12.55 -5.47
C GLU A 141 17.44 -11.30 -6.07
N LYS A 142 16.12 -11.17 -5.93
CA LYS A 142 15.41 -9.96 -6.36
C LYS A 142 15.78 -8.74 -5.53
N GLU A 143 15.94 -8.85 -4.22
CA GLU A 143 16.40 -7.76 -3.36
C GLU A 143 17.78 -7.28 -3.76
N LYS A 144 18.69 -8.21 -4.08
CA LYS A 144 20.01 -7.88 -4.60
C LYS A 144 19.92 -7.11 -5.91
N GLN A 145 19.12 -7.58 -6.88
CA GLN A 145 18.89 -6.86 -8.15
C GLN A 145 18.31 -5.46 -7.92
N LEU A 146 17.37 -5.32 -6.98
CA LEU A 146 16.75 -4.04 -6.64
C LEU A 146 17.75 -3.08 -5.98
N SER A 147 18.67 -3.60 -5.16
CA SER A 147 19.76 -2.81 -4.58
C SER A 147 20.75 -2.30 -5.63
N GLU A 148 21.14 -3.16 -6.58
CA GLU A 148 22.02 -2.81 -7.70
C GLU A 148 21.35 -1.76 -8.60
N GLN A 149 20.04 -1.90 -8.84
CA GLN A 149 19.26 -0.92 -9.61
C GLN A 149 19.14 0.42 -8.88
N ARG A 150 18.93 0.44 -7.55
CA ARG A 150 18.94 1.67 -6.75
C ARG A 150 20.30 2.37 -6.83
N GLN A 151 21.40 1.63 -6.70
CA GLN A 151 22.74 2.19 -6.80
C GLN A 151 23.01 2.77 -8.20
N ALA A 152 22.52 2.13 -9.27
CA ALA A 152 22.61 2.66 -10.62
C ALA A 152 21.80 3.96 -10.80
N TYR A 153 20.61 4.06 -10.21
CA TYR A 153 19.84 5.30 -10.22
C TYR A 153 20.50 6.42 -9.43
N GLU A 154 21.08 6.11 -8.27
CA GLU A 154 21.78 7.08 -7.44
C GLU A 154 23.01 7.66 -8.15
N GLN A 155 23.74 6.83 -8.91
CA GLN A 155 24.82 7.30 -9.80
C GLN A 155 24.31 8.19 -10.93
N GLN A 156 23.14 7.88 -11.51
CA GLN A 156 22.52 8.73 -12.53
C GLN A 156 22.08 10.08 -11.97
N PHE A 157 21.50 10.11 -10.76
CA PHE A 157 21.13 11.36 -10.10
C PHE A 157 22.36 12.22 -9.78
N ALA A 158 23.44 11.62 -9.27
CA ALA A 158 24.69 12.35 -9.05
C ALA A 158 25.25 12.96 -10.35
N ALA A 159 25.18 12.24 -11.47
CA ALA A 159 25.60 12.77 -12.78
C ALA A 159 24.68 13.90 -13.28
N LEU A 160 23.38 13.83 -13.02
CA LEU A 160 22.42 14.89 -13.35
C LEU A 160 22.65 16.15 -12.51
N ASP A 161 22.95 16.01 -11.21
CA ASP A 161 23.30 17.13 -10.35
C ASP A 161 24.59 17.82 -10.81
N GLU A 162 25.58 17.05 -11.23
CA GLU A 162 26.83 17.58 -11.78
C GLU A 162 26.58 18.32 -13.12
N GLN A 163 25.70 17.80 -13.97
CA GLN A 163 25.26 18.51 -15.18
C GLN A 163 24.49 19.80 -14.83
N ARG A 164 23.64 19.78 -13.80
CA ARG A 164 22.87 20.94 -13.36
C ARG A 164 23.78 22.04 -12.85
N GLN A 165 24.79 21.71 -12.03
CA GLN A 165 25.82 22.66 -11.59
C GLN A 165 26.60 23.25 -12.77
N SER A 166 26.96 22.43 -13.76
CA SER A 166 27.64 22.91 -14.98
C SER A 166 26.78 23.89 -15.78
N ILE A 167 25.47 23.65 -15.89
CA ILE A 167 24.52 24.57 -16.55
C ILE A 167 24.39 25.87 -15.75
N GLU A 168 24.33 25.80 -14.42
CA GLU A 168 24.22 26.95 -13.53
C GLU A 168 25.49 27.84 -13.61
N GLU A 169 26.67 27.23 -13.67
CA GLU A 169 27.93 27.94 -13.96
C GLU A 169 27.92 28.58 -15.35
N GLN A 170 27.40 27.90 -16.37
CA GLN A 170 27.28 28.46 -17.72
C GLN A 170 26.32 29.64 -17.76
N GLN A 171 25.16 29.55 -17.09
CA GLN A 171 24.22 30.67 -16.97
C GLN A 171 24.88 31.87 -16.28
N THR A 172 25.62 31.63 -15.19
CA THR A 172 26.33 32.71 -14.48
C THR A 172 27.35 33.40 -15.39
N ARG A 173 28.09 32.64 -16.21
CA ARG A 173 29.02 33.20 -17.20
C ARG A 173 28.30 33.98 -18.30
N VAL A 174 27.14 33.52 -18.76
CA VAL A 174 26.33 34.23 -19.76
C VAL A 174 25.82 35.55 -19.19
N SER A 175 25.28 35.56 -17.96
CA SER A 175 24.84 36.81 -17.31
C SER A 175 25.97 37.80 -17.10
N GLN A 176 27.18 37.34 -16.73
CA GLN A 176 28.36 38.20 -16.70
C GLN A 176 28.71 38.75 -18.08
N HIS A 177 28.60 37.93 -19.12
CA HIS A 177 28.87 38.36 -20.49
C HIS A 177 27.84 39.39 -20.99
N GLU A 178 26.56 39.23 -20.65
CA GLU A 178 25.51 40.20 -20.93
C GLU A 178 25.80 41.54 -20.24
N GLN A 179 26.22 41.50 -18.98
CA GLN A 179 26.56 42.70 -18.21
C GLN A 179 27.80 43.42 -18.80
N ASP A 180 28.80 42.67 -19.27
CA ASP A 180 29.96 43.23 -19.98
C ASP A 180 29.58 43.84 -21.34
N VAL A 181 28.59 43.26 -22.03
CA VAL A 181 28.06 43.80 -23.29
C VAL A 181 27.27 45.08 -23.03
N GLU A 182 26.39 45.11 -22.03
CA GLU A 182 25.70 46.34 -21.61
C GLU A 182 26.69 47.46 -21.25
N GLY A 183 27.77 47.13 -20.52
CA GLY A 183 28.83 48.07 -20.21
C GLY A 183 29.50 48.65 -21.47
N ARG A 184 29.81 47.80 -22.45
CA ARG A 184 30.37 48.24 -23.74
C ARG A 184 29.40 49.03 -24.59
N GLU A 185 28.11 48.71 -24.56
CA GLU A 185 27.08 49.47 -25.26
C GLU A 185 26.91 50.87 -24.67
N ALA A 186 26.99 51.00 -23.34
CA ALA A 186 27.00 52.29 -22.67
C ALA A 186 28.22 53.13 -23.07
N GLU A 187 29.43 52.54 -23.07
CA GLU A 187 30.66 53.21 -23.54
C GLU A 187 30.55 53.66 -25.01
N LEU A 188 29.97 52.81 -25.88
CA LEU A 188 29.71 53.15 -27.28
C LEU A 188 28.70 54.29 -27.42
N HIS A 189 27.67 54.31 -26.58
CA HIS A 189 26.67 55.37 -26.61
C HIS A 189 27.26 56.71 -26.16
N GLU A 190 28.10 56.69 -25.12
CA GLU A 190 28.83 57.87 -24.65
C GLU A 190 29.79 58.39 -25.74
N ALA A 191 30.61 57.51 -26.33
CA ALA A 191 31.51 57.87 -27.43
C ALA A 191 30.77 58.42 -28.66
N ARG A 192 29.57 57.91 -28.95
CA ARG A 192 28.71 58.42 -30.03
C ARG A 192 28.19 59.82 -29.73
N THR A 193 27.87 60.10 -28.47
CA THR A 193 27.40 61.40 -28.00
C THR A 193 28.53 62.42 -28.08
N GLU A 194 29.73 62.08 -27.61
CA GLU A 194 30.93 62.94 -27.76
C GLU A 194 31.25 63.23 -29.23
N LEU A 195 31.16 62.22 -30.12
CA LEU A 195 31.35 62.42 -31.56
C LEU A 195 30.29 63.35 -32.17
N GLN A 196 29.06 63.29 -31.68
CA GLN A 196 28.00 64.17 -32.13
C GLN A 196 28.23 65.61 -31.68
N GLU A 197 28.62 65.82 -30.43
CA GLU A 197 29.00 67.14 -29.91
C GLU A 197 30.20 67.72 -30.66
N GLN A 198 31.23 66.91 -30.96
CA GLN A 198 32.37 67.35 -31.78
C GLN A 198 31.94 67.75 -33.20
N ARG A 199 30.95 67.06 -33.76
CA ARG A 199 30.44 67.36 -35.10
C ARG A 199 29.65 68.66 -35.12
N GLU A 200 28.81 68.89 -34.11
CA GLU A 200 28.07 70.13 -33.93
C GLU A 200 29.02 71.32 -33.70
N ALA A 201 30.09 71.13 -32.91
CA ALA A 201 31.14 72.14 -32.73
C ALA A 201 31.88 72.44 -34.05
N TYR A 202 32.22 71.41 -34.83
CA TYR A 202 32.83 71.57 -36.15
C TYR A 202 31.93 72.31 -37.14
N ASP A 203 30.64 71.99 -37.18
CA ASP A 203 29.67 72.66 -38.04
C ASP A 203 29.48 74.13 -37.64
N ALA A 204 29.45 74.42 -36.33
CA ALA A 204 29.40 75.79 -35.82
C ALA A 204 30.66 76.60 -36.20
N ASP A 205 31.85 75.99 -36.11
CA ASP A 205 33.10 76.65 -36.52
C ASP A 205 33.17 76.84 -38.05
N ARG A 206 32.65 75.90 -38.83
CA ARG A 206 32.50 76.05 -40.28
C ARG A 206 31.54 77.18 -40.64
N GLU A 207 30.46 77.36 -39.88
CA GLU A 207 29.50 78.43 -40.08
C GLU A 207 30.09 79.81 -39.73
N LYS A 208 30.85 79.91 -38.63
CA LYS A 208 31.65 81.11 -38.32
C LYS A 208 32.64 81.42 -39.43
N LEU A 209 33.36 80.42 -39.93
CA LEU A 209 34.33 80.59 -41.02
C LEU A 209 33.63 81.08 -42.30
N ASN A 210 32.44 80.55 -42.62
CA ASN A 210 31.64 81.03 -43.76
C ASN A 210 31.15 82.48 -43.57
N GLN A 211 30.76 82.87 -42.36
CA GLN A 211 30.39 84.25 -42.05
C GLN A 211 31.59 85.20 -42.18
N GLU A 212 32.76 84.80 -41.66
CA GLU A 212 34.00 85.56 -41.82
C GLU A 212 34.38 85.70 -43.31
N TRP A 213 34.28 84.63 -44.10
CA TRP A 213 34.47 84.67 -45.56
C TRP A 213 33.46 85.56 -46.27
N GLY A 214 32.20 85.58 -45.82
CA GLY A 214 31.18 86.51 -46.31
C GLY A 214 31.59 87.96 -46.06
N SER A 215 32.01 88.27 -44.83
CA SER A 215 32.47 89.62 -44.46
C SER A 215 33.74 90.04 -45.21
N PHE A 216 34.65 89.09 -45.48
CA PHE A 216 35.84 89.33 -46.29
C PHE A 216 35.47 89.62 -47.74
N ARG A 217 34.53 88.88 -48.33
CA ARG A 217 34.02 89.13 -49.68
C ARG A 217 33.31 90.47 -49.79
N ASP A 218 32.54 90.86 -48.77
CA ASP A 218 31.90 92.18 -48.71
C ASP A 218 32.93 93.31 -48.55
N GLN A 219 34.02 93.09 -47.81
CA GLN A 219 35.14 94.03 -47.72
C GLN A 219 35.90 94.12 -49.05
N GLU A 220 36.12 93.00 -49.73
CA GLU A 220 36.74 92.95 -51.06
C GLU A 220 35.87 93.67 -52.10
N GLN A 221 34.55 93.48 -52.07
CA GLN A 221 33.61 94.20 -52.93
C GLN A 221 33.63 95.71 -52.63
N LYS A 222 33.64 96.11 -51.35
CA LYS A 222 33.80 97.52 -50.97
C LYS A 222 35.12 98.11 -51.42
N LEU A 223 36.21 97.34 -51.41
CA LEU A 223 37.51 97.77 -51.92
C LEU A 223 37.50 97.91 -53.45
N GLN A 224 36.81 97.01 -54.17
CA GLN A 224 36.61 97.13 -55.62
C GLN A 224 35.73 98.32 -55.99
N ASP A 225 34.67 98.55 -55.21
CA ASP A 225 33.79 99.71 -55.37
C ASP A 225 34.53 101.01 -55.05
N LEU A 226 35.40 101.02 -54.03
CA LEU A 226 36.30 102.14 -53.71
C LEU A 226 37.36 102.38 -54.79
N ASP A 227 37.93 101.33 -55.39
CA ASP A 227 38.88 101.48 -56.50
C ASP A 227 38.18 102.00 -57.76
N ALA A 228 36.93 101.56 -58.02
CA ALA A 228 36.09 102.08 -59.08
C ALA A 228 35.69 103.54 -58.82
N GLU A 229 35.43 103.90 -57.57
CA GLU A 229 35.11 105.26 -57.13
C GLU A 229 36.34 106.18 -57.18
N ILE A 230 37.54 105.71 -56.83
CA ILE A 230 38.80 106.45 -56.96
C ILE A 230 39.16 106.64 -58.44
N ALA A 231 38.91 105.65 -59.29
CA ALA A 231 39.07 105.77 -60.74
C ALA A 231 38.07 106.79 -61.32
N GLN A 232 36.81 106.77 -60.88
CA GLN A 232 35.82 107.77 -61.26
C GLN A 232 36.12 109.17 -60.69
N GLN A 233 36.62 109.30 -59.46
CA GLN A 233 37.01 110.59 -58.85
C GLN A 233 38.23 111.20 -59.54
N ARG A 234 39.17 110.40 -60.07
CA ARG A 234 40.28 110.90 -60.88
C ARG A 234 39.85 111.39 -62.26
N GLU A 235 38.81 110.80 -62.85
CA GLU A 235 38.17 111.34 -64.06
C GLU A 235 37.23 112.51 -63.76
N ALA A 236 36.58 112.53 -62.58
CA ALA A 236 35.70 113.58 -62.13
C ALA A 236 36.48 114.84 -61.76
N MET A 237 37.64 114.78 -61.08
CA MET A 237 38.48 115.96 -60.84
C MET A 237 38.95 116.64 -62.14
N GLY A 238 39.08 115.89 -63.25
CA GLY A 238 39.38 116.44 -64.58
C GLY A 238 38.17 117.06 -65.29
N ARG A 239 36.93 116.76 -64.85
CA ARG A 239 35.67 117.28 -65.40
C ARG A 239 34.93 118.23 -64.42
N GLU A 240 35.25 118.23 -63.14
CA GLU A 240 34.68 119.04 -62.06
C GLU A 240 35.22 120.46 -62.05
N GLU A 241 36.41 120.73 -62.59
CA GLU A 241 36.86 122.12 -62.80
C GLU A 241 36.01 122.83 -63.88
N GLU A 242 35.38 122.07 -64.78
CA GLU A 242 34.55 122.57 -65.89
C GLU A 242 33.02 122.47 -65.60
N ASN A 243 32.57 121.51 -64.79
CA ASN A 243 31.15 121.28 -64.45
C ASN A 243 30.66 121.84 -63.08
N LEU A 244 31.54 122.37 -62.21
CA LEU A 244 31.14 122.99 -60.93
C LEU A 244 30.21 124.21 -61.11
N ASN A 245 30.18 124.82 -62.30
CA ASN A 245 29.24 125.89 -62.64
C ASN A 245 27.86 125.40 -63.13
N GLU A 246 27.71 124.12 -63.49
CA GLU A 246 26.50 123.61 -64.15
C GLU A 246 25.68 122.66 -63.25
N SER A 247 26.33 121.93 -62.33
CA SER A 247 25.67 120.97 -61.42
C SER A 247 24.82 121.58 -60.30
N LYS A 248 24.91 122.89 -60.03
CA LYS A 248 24.02 123.57 -59.06
C LYS A 248 22.56 123.63 -59.53
N ARG A 249 22.28 123.32 -60.80
CA ARG A 249 20.98 123.48 -61.45
C ARG A 249 20.20 122.16 -61.62
N LYS A 250 20.84 121.00 -61.44
CA LYS A 250 20.21 119.67 -61.66
C LYS A 250 19.81 118.95 -60.38
N LEU A 251 20.14 119.51 -59.22
CA LEU A 251 19.74 119.02 -57.89
C LEU A 251 18.22 119.19 -57.60
N GLU A 252 17.46 119.75 -58.54
CA GLU A 252 16.03 120.03 -58.38
C GLU A 252 15.10 119.01 -59.08
N GLU A 253 15.60 118.13 -59.97
CA GLU A 253 14.77 117.22 -60.78
C GLU A 253 14.69 115.78 -60.26
N GLU A 254 15.69 115.25 -59.55
CA GLU A 254 15.71 113.82 -59.14
C GLU A 254 14.87 113.48 -57.90
N ARG A 255 14.30 114.49 -57.22
CA ARG A 255 13.53 114.29 -55.99
C ARG A 255 12.12 113.74 -56.21
N SER A 256 11.60 113.71 -57.44
CA SER A 256 10.22 113.30 -57.72
C SER A 256 10.02 111.81 -58.05
N LEU A 257 11.10 111.03 -58.26
CA LEU A 257 11.01 109.61 -58.62
C LEU A 257 11.10 108.66 -57.42
N PHE A 258 11.51 109.14 -56.25
CA PHE A 258 11.68 108.34 -55.03
C PHE A 258 10.36 108.06 -54.27
N GLU A 259 9.28 108.78 -54.59
CA GLU A 259 7.99 108.66 -53.88
C GLU A 259 7.14 107.48 -54.41
N GLU A 260 7.43 106.92 -55.59
CA GLU A 260 6.64 105.86 -56.24
C GLU A 260 6.98 104.45 -55.74
N ASP A 261 8.21 104.21 -55.29
CA ASP A 261 8.65 102.88 -54.83
C ASP A 261 8.24 102.56 -53.38
N ARG A 262 7.76 103.56 -52.62
CA ARG A 262 7.37 103.39 -51.21
C ARG A 262 6.03 102.68 -51.03
N GLU A 263 5.11 102.76 -52.00
CA GLU A 263 3.77 102.15 -51.89
C GLU A 263 3.77 100.62 -52.10
N LYS A 264 4.72 100.08 -52.87
CA LYS A 264 4.81 98.63 -53.14
C LYS A 264 5.38 97.83 -51.96
N PHE A 265 6.18 98.47 -51.10
CA PHE A 265 6.81 97.82 -49.94
C PHE A 265 5.83 97.61 -48.78
N THR A 266 4.80 98.45 -48.67
CA THR A 266 3.74 98.34 -47.65
C THR A 266 2.80 97.14 -47.87
N ALA A 267 2.53 96.74 -49.11
CA ALA A 267 1.63 95.61 -49.39
C ALA A 267 2.24 94.23 -49.05
N VAL A 268 3.57 94.10 -49.07
CA VAL A 268 4.28 92.84 -48.74
C VAL A 268 4.39 92.65 -47.22
N LEU A 269 4.39 93.73 -46.44
CA LEU A 269 4.46 93.65 -44.97
C LEU A 269 3.14 93.15 -44.35
N ASP A 270 1.99 93.50 -44.94
CA ASP A 270 0.68 93.04 -44.45
C ASP A 270 0.45 91.52 -44.66
N GLU A 271 1.03 90.91 -45.70
CA GLU A 271 0.91 89.46 -45.99
C GLU A 271 1.81 88.59 -45.10
N ILE A 272 2.95 89.16 -44.66
CA ILE A 272 3.86 88.53 -43.68
C ILE A 272 3.25 88.56 -42.26
N GLU A 273 2.48 89.60 -41.93
CA GLU A 273 1.83 89.72 -40.62
C GLU A 273 0.64 88.75 -40.48
N GLN A 274 -0.05 88.44 -41.57
CA GLN A 274 -1.12 87.44 -41.62
C GLN A 274 -0.60 86.00 -41.45
N THR A 275 0.51 85.64 -42.10
CA THR A 275 1.14 84.31 -41.96
C THR A 275 1.73 84.08 -40.56
N ARG A 276 2.11 85.14 -39.84
CA ARG A 276 2.54 85.07 -38.43
C ARG A 276 1.37 84.81 -37.47
N GLY A 277 0.15 85.25 -37.83
CA GLY A 277 -1.08 84.99 -37.07
C GLY A 277 -1.49 83.52 -37.10
N ASP A 278 -1.44 82.89 -38.28
CA ASP A 278 -1.81 81.48 -38.46
C ASP A 278 -0.83 80.53 -37.77
N LEU A 279 0.46 80.88 -37.72
CA LEU A 279 1.49 80.08 -37.03
C LEU A 279 1.29 80.06 -35.51
N ASN A 280 0.85 81.19 -34.92
CA ASN A 280 0.58 81.29 -33.48
C ASN A 280 -0.67 80.50 -33.06
N GLN A 281 -1.67 80.34 -33.95
CA GLN A 281 -2.84 79.50 -33.67
C GLN A 281 -2.51 78.00 -33.71
N LEU A 282 -1.61 77.57 -34.61
CA LEU A 282 -1.10 76.20 -34.64
C LEU A 282 -0.28 75.85 -33.40
N GLN A 283 0.53 76.80 -32.91
CA GLN A 283 1.30 76.64 -31.68
C GLN A 283 0.40 76.42 -30.46
N ALA A 284 -0.69 77.19 -30.33
CA ALA A 284 -1.64 77.06 -29.24
C ALA A 284 -2.40 75.71 -29.23
N LEU A 285 -2.68 75.14 -30.41
CA LEU A 285 -3.26 73.81 -30.54
C LEU A 285 -2.30 72.68 -30.12
N ILE A 286 -1.02 72.82 -30.46
CA ILE A 286 0.02 71.87 -30.06
C ILE A 286 0.24 71.89 -28.54
N ASP A 287 0.20 73.07 -27.92
CA ASP A 287 0.34 73.19 -26.46
C ASP A 287 -0.86 72.57 -25.71
N ASP A 288 -2.09 72.73 -26.22
CA ASP A 288 -3.31 72.11 -25.65
C ASP A 288 -3.30 70.56 -25.77
N ASP A 289 -2.83 70.02 -26.90
CA ASP A 289 -2.69 68.57 -27.06
C ASP A 289 -1.55 67.99 -26.21
N ARG A 290 -0.49 68.76 -25.97
CA ARG A 290 0.61 68.38 -25.08
C ARG A 290 0.16 68.32 -23.61
N GLU A 291 -0.70 69.22 -23.18
CA GLU A 291 -1.29 69.23 -21.84
C GLU A 291 -2.24 68.03 -21.61
N LYS A 292 -3.03 67.65 -22.62
CA LYS A 292 -3.88 66.44 -22.55
C LYS A 292 -3.07 65.15 -22.49
N LEU A 293 -1.96 65.07 -23.23
CA LEU A 293 -1.07 63.91 -23.20
C LEU A 293 -0.38 63.74 -21.85
N THR A 294 0.14 64.82 -21.27
CA THR A 294 0.76 64.77 -19.93
C THR A 294 -0.23 64.38 -18.85
N LYS A 295 -1.48 64.86 -18.93
CA LYS A 295 -2.53 64.44 -17.98
C LYS A 295 -2.85 62.95 -18.10
N ARG A 296 -2.94 62.43 -19.33
CA ARG A 296 -3.22 61.01 -19.60
C ARG A 296 -2.07 60.09 -19.17
N GLU A 297 -0.83 60.56 -19.30
CA GLU A 297 0.36 59.86 -18.80
C GLU A 297 0.39 59.81 -17.27
N THR A 298 -0.01 60.90 -16.60
CA THR A 298 -0.11 60.96 -15.14
C THR A 298 -1.20 60.02 -14.60
N ASP A 299 -2.37 59.99 -15.26
CA ASP A 299 -3.47 59.09 -14.90
C ASP A 299 -3.09 57.61 -15.08
N PHE A 300 -2.37 57.28 -16.17
CA PHE A 300 -1.88 55.93 -16.43
C PHE A 300 -0.80 55.49 -15.42
N GLN A 301 0.04 56.42 -14.97
CA GLN A 301 1.07 56.15 -13.96
C GLN A 301 0.46 55.85 -12.59
N GLN A 302 -0.60 56.57 -12.20
CA GLN A 302 -1.37 56.28 -10.98
C GLN A 302 -2.08 54.92 -11.07
N GLU A 303 -2.60 54.53 -12.24
CA GLU A 303 -3.25 53.24 -12.44
C GLU A 303 -2.24 52.07 -12.33
N CYS A 304 -1.00 52.26 -12.81
CA CYS A 304 0.09 51.29 -12.65
C CYS A 304 0.55 51.13 -11.19
N GLU A 305 0.59 52.23 -10.42
CA GLU A 305 0.92 52.18 -8.99
C GLU A 305 -0.16 51.45 -8.19
N ALA A 306 -1.44 51.72 -8.45
CA ALA A 306 -2.56 51.02 -7.83
C ALA A 306 -2.57 49.52 -8.16
N PHE A 307 -2.26 49.15 -9.41
CA PHE A 307 -2.12 47.76 -9.82
C PHE A 307 -0.96 47.04 -9.12
N ASN A 308 0.18 47.71 -8.92
CA ASN A 308 1.32 47.14 -8.19
C ASN A 308 1.03 46.97 -6.69
N GLU A 309 0.29 47.89 -6.08
CA GLU A 309 -0.17 47.73 -4.69
C GLU A 309 -1.12 46.54 -4.55
N GLN A 310 -2.06 46.37 -5.48
CA GLN A 310 -2.99 45.23 -5.47
C GLN A 310 -2.25 43.89 -5.65
N LYS A 311 -1.22 43.85 -6.53
CA LYS A 311 -0.36 42.68 -6.71
C LYS A 311 0.39 42.30 -5.44
N ASN A 312 0.89 43.28 -4.68
CA ASN A 312 1.60 43.03 -3.42
C ASN A 312 0.67 42.52 -2.31
N VAL A 313 -0.59 42.96 -2.28
CA VAL A 313 -1.60 42.44 -1.34
C VAL A 313 -1.94 40.98 -1.65
N HIS A 314 -2.15 40.63 -2.93
CA HIS A 314 -2.38 39.24 -3.32
C HIS A 314 -1.16 38.33 -3.07
N ALA A 315 0.06 38.83 -3.30
CA ALA A 315 1.28 38.08 -3.01
C ALA A 315 1.40 37.75 -1.51
N LYS A 316 1.12 38.72 -0.62
CA LYS A 316 1.12 38.49 0.83
C LYS A 316 0.05 37.49 1.28
N LEU A 317 -1.16 37.57 0.74
CA LEU A 317 -2.24 36.65 1.09
C LEU A 317 -1.92 35.21 0.67
N ILE A 318 -1.27 35.02 -0.49
CA ILE A 318 -0.81 33.70 -0.94
C ILE A 318 0.32 33.19 -0.04
N GLU A 319 1.26 34.04 0.36
CA GLU A 319 2.37 33.69 1.25
C GLU A 319 1.87 33.30 2.66
N GLU A 320 0.85 33.99 3.16
CA GLU A 320 0.20 33.69 4.44
C GLU A 320 -0.57 32.36 4.40
N GLN A 321 -1.36 32.11 3.34
CA GLN A 321 -2.05 30.82 3.14
C GLN A 321 -1.08 29.65 2.94
N GLN A 322 0.06 29.87 2.28
CA GLN A 322 1.11 28.85 2.17
C GLN A 322 1.80 28.58 3.52
N GLY A 323 1.96 29.60 4.36
CA GLY A 323 2.45 29.45 5.73
C GLY A 323 1.54 28.58 6.60
N GLU A 324 0.22 28.83 6.57
CA GLU A 324 -0.76 28.04 7.31
C GLU A 324 -0.85 26.58 6.82
N LEU A 325 -0.79 26.36 5.51
CA LEU A 325 -0.72 25.01 4.93
C LEU A 325 0.55 24.26 5.32
N THR A 326 1.69 24.97 5.43
CA THR A 326 2.95 24.37 5.87
C THR A 326 2.87 23.99 7.35
N GLN A 327 2.31 24.84 8.20
CA GLN A 327 2.07 24.52 9.62
C GLN A 327 1.13 23.32 9.80
N MET A 328 0.03 23.24 9.04
CA MET A 328 -0.87 22.08 9.10
C MET A 328 -0.18 20.79 8.65
N ARG A 329 0.67 20.85 7.61
CA ARG A 329 1.44 19.71 7.13
C ARG A 329 2.45 19.22 8.18
N ASP A 330 3.15 20.15 8.82
CA ASP A 330 4.14 19.84 9.85
C ASP A 330 3.47 19.24 11.09
N ALA A 331 2.29 19.76 11.49
CA ALA A 331 1.50 19.20 12.59
C ALA A 331 1.00 17.77 12.30
N VAL A 332 0.55 17.50 11.07
CA VAL A 332 0.14 16.14 10.65
C VAL A 332 1.35 15.18 10.60
N ALA A 333 2.51 15.65 10.16
CA ALA A 333 3.74 14.85 10.18
C ALA A 333 4.20 14.52 11.61
N GLU A 334 4.04 15.46 12.54
CA GLU A 334 4.34 15.27 13.96
C GLU A 334 3.37 14.27 14.62
N GLU A 335 2.07 14.34 14.32
CA GLU A 335 1.08 13.35 14.77
C GLU A 335 1.36 11.95 14.20
N GLN A 336 1.75 11.84 12.92
CA GLN A 336 2.13 10.56 12.32
C GLN A 336 3.35 9.94 13.00
N HIS A 337 4.36 10.76 13.32
CA HIS A 337 5.53 10.29 14.06
C HIS A 337 5.18 9.83 15.48
N ALA A 338 4.25 10.50 16.16
CA ALA A 338 3.77 10.08 17.48
C ALA A 338 3.00 8.75 17.41
N VAL A 339 2.18 8.53 16.38
CA VAL A 339 1.47 7.25 16.15
C VAL A 339 2.46 6.12 15.85
N ASP A 340 3.50 6.37 15.05
CA ASP A 340 4.53 5.38 14.75
C ASP A 340 5.32 4.98 16.01
N GLN A 341 5.65 5.94 16.88
CA GLN A 341 6.29 5.64 18.17
C GLN A 341 5.40 4.80 19.09
N ILE A 342 4.10 5.13 19.19
CA ILE A 342 3.16 4.33 19.99
C ILE A 342 3.06 2.90 19.45
N ARG A 343 3.07 2.73 18.12
CA ARG A 343 3.03 1.41 17.48
C ARG A 343 4.28 0.58 17.80
N GLU A 344 5.45 1.20 17.76
CA GLU A 344 6.72 0.55 18.11
C GLU A 344 6.75 0.14 19.59
N GLU A 345 6.26 1.00 20.49
CA GLU A 345 6.14 0.66 21.92
C GLU A 345 5.15 -0.48 22.17
N VAL A 346 3.99 -0.49 21.50
CA VAL A 346 2.99 -1.58 21.61
C VAL A 346 3.54 -2.90 21.06
N GLU A 347 4.29 -2.87 19.96
CA GLU A 347 4.95 -4.06 19.43
C GLU A 347 6.04 -4.59 20.36
N ALA A 348 6.81 -3.71 20.99
CA ALA A 348 7.79 -4.08 22.01
C ALA A 348 7.11 -4.72 23.24
N GLU A 349 6.03 -4.12 23.76
CA GLU A 349 5.25 -4.69 24.86
C GLU A 349 4.65 -6.05 24.49
N ARG A 350 4.12 -6.21 23.28
CA ARG A 350 3.63 -7.51 22.79
C ARG A 350 4.72 -8.57 22.73
N GLY A 351 5.95 -8.19 22.36
CA GLY A 351 7.13 -9.04 22.43
C GLY A 351 7.43 -9.49 23.86
N THR A 352 7.33 -8.59 24.84
CA THR A 352 7.54 -8.94 26.26
C THR A 352 6.45 -9.86 26.81
N ILE A 353 5.17 -9.62 26.46
CA ILE A 353 4.04 -10.47 26.87
C ILE A 353 4.18 -11.89 26.30
N LYS A 354 4.55 -12.03 25.02
CA LYS A 354 4.81 -13.34 24.41
C LYS A 354 5.93 -14.09 25.12
N THR A 355 6.99 -13.37 25.50
CA THR A 355 8.12 -13.95 26.26
C THR A 355 7.66 -14.40 27.64
N GLN A 356 6.88 -13.58 28.35
CA GLN A 356 6.31 -13.94 29.66
C GLN A 356 5.35 -15.13 29.58
N GLN A 357 4.53 -15.23 28.52
CA GLN A 357 3.66 -16.39 28.29
C GLN A 357 4.47 -17.68 28.05
N ALA A 358 5.57 -17.59 27.30
CA ALA A 358 6.48 -18.72 27.10
C ALA A 358 7.12 -19.17 28.42
N ASP A 359 7.63 -18.23 29.21
CA ASP A 359 8.22 -18.50 30.53
C ASP A 359 7.20 -19.15 31.49
N LEU A 360 5.95 -18.68 31.51
CA LEU A 360 4.89 -19.26 32.34
C LEU A 360 4.48 -20.65 31.87
N HIS A 361 4.45 -20.87 30.57
CA HIS A 361 4.17 -22.20 30.02
C HIS A 361 5.28 -23.20 30.39
N ASP A 362 6.53 -22.77 30.37
CA ASP A 362 7.65 -23.61 30.82
C ASP A 362 7.64 -23.81 32.34
N GLN A 363 7.31 -22.79 33.14
CA GLN A 363 7.07 -22.95 34.57
C GLN A 363 5.95 -23.96 34.85
N ARG A 364 4.84 -23.89 34.12
CA ARG A 364 3.73 -24.85 34.23
C ARG A 364 4.18 -26.28 33.92
N LYS A 365 4.99 -26.48 32.88
CA LYS A 365 5.58 -27.80 32.58
C LYS A 365 6.47 -28.29 33.71
N THR A 366 7.30 -27.43 34.30
CA THR A 366 8.12 -27.83 35.45
C THR A 366 7.28 -28.18 36.67
N PHE A 367 6.18 -27.46 36.90
CA PHE A 367 5.24 -27.74 37.98
C PHE A 367 4.50 -29.06 37.77
N GLU A 368 3.98 -29.32 36.57
CA GLU A 368 3.35 -30.61 36.23
C GLU A 368 4.32 -31.78 36.38
N LYS A 369 5.59 -31.57 36.00
CA LYS A 369 6.64 -32.56 36.24
C LYS A 369 6.87 -32.80 37.72
N GLN A 370 6.96 -31.76 38.54
CA GLN A 370 7.09 -31.89 40.00
C GLN A 370 5.86 -32.56 40.63
N LYS A 371 4.66 -32.24 40.17
CA LYS A 371 3.40 -32.86 40.60
C LYS A 371 3.38 -34.35 40.27
N PHE A 372 3.83 -34.73 39.08
CA PHE A 372 3.99 -36.13 38.68
C PHE A 372 5.04 -36.86 39.54
N GLU A 373 6.21 -36.25 39.78
CA GLU A 373 7.25 -36.82 40.64
C GLU A 373 6.76 -37.01 42.09
N LEU A 374 6.00 -36.06 42.63
CA LEU A 374 5.42 -36.16 43.97
C LEU A 374 4.31 -37.20 44.07
N ARG A 375 3.54 -37.40 42.99
CA ARG A 375 2.57 -38.50 42.88
C ARG A 375 3.26 -39.86 42.86
N MET A 376 4.32 -40.01 42.05
CA MET A 376 5.13 -41.23 42.03
C MET A 376 5.78 -41.52 43.39
N ARG A 377 6.22 -40.47 44.10
CA ARG A 377 6.77 -40.60 45.46
C ARG A 377 5.69 -40.96 46.48
N GLY A 378 4.47 -40.45 46.32
CA GLY A 378 3.29 -40.84 47.10
C GLY A 378 2.93 -42.31 46.88
N ASP A 379 2.83 -42.76 45.62
CA ASP A 379 2.56 -44.16 45.29
C ASP A 379 3.66 -45.11 45.81
N ALA A 380 4.92 -44.65 45.79
CA ALA A 380 6.04 -45.39 46.38
C ALA A 380 5.97 -45.47 47.91
N LEU A 381 5.53 -44.40 48.58
CA LEU A 381 5.28 -44.39 50.02
C LEU A 381 4.10 -45.30 50.39
N ASP A 382 3.00 -45.28 49.64
CA ASP A 382 1.86 -46.17 49.84
C ASP A 382 2.26 -47.65 49.64
N ALA A 383 3.10 -47.93 48.65
CA ALA A 383 3.67 -49.27 48.44
C ALA A 383 4.59 -49.68 49.60
N GLN A 384 5.40 -48.74 50.12
CA GLN A 384 6.27 -48.98 51.26
C GLN A 384 5.48 -49.17 52.56
N GLU A 385 4.40 -48.40 52.76
CA GLU A 385 3.45 -48.54 53.88
C GLU A 385 2.80 -49.92 53.84
N LYS A 386 2.36 -50.37 52.66
CA LYS A 386 1.81 -51.71 52.46
C LYS A 386 2.84 -52.81 52.75
N GLN A 387 4.08 -52.66 52.27
CA GLN A 387 5.16 -53.61 52.59
C GLN A 387 5.47 -53.65 54.08
N LEU A 388 5.35 -52.54 54.79
CA LEU A 388 5.52 -52.46 56.24
C LEU A 388 4.33 -53.03 57.00
N GLU A 389 3.12 -52.86 56.50
CA GLU A 389 1.92 -53.48 57.06
C GLU A 389 1.99 -55.00 56.91
N ASP A 390 2.44 -55.49 55.75
CA ASP A 390 2.74 -56.90 55.51
C ASP A 390 3.87 -57.40 56.42
N ALA A 391 4.97 -56.63 56.56
CA ALA A 391 6.07 -56.97 57.47
C ALA A 391 5.65 -56.94 58.95
N ARG A 392 4.75 -56.04 59.35
CA ARG A 392 4.13 -55.99 60.67
C ARG A 392 3.25 -57.21 60.90
N HIS A 393 2.47 -57.62 59.90
CA HIS A 393 1.68 -58.84 59.97
C HIS A 393 2.57 -60.08 60.11
N GLN A 394 3.66 -60.17 59.34
CA GLN A 394 4.63 -61.26 59.43
C GLN A 394 5.38 -61.25 60.77
N LEU A 395 5.77 -60.08 61.29
CA LEU A 395 6.40 -59.95 62.61
C LEU A 395 5.42 -60.26 63.74
N ALA A 396 4.15 -59.87 63.62
CA ALA A 396 3.11 -60.22 64.58
C ALA A 396 2.83 -61.73 64.56
N GLU A 397 2.83 -62.35 63.39
CA GLU A 397 2.70 -63.80 63.20
C GLU A 397 3.94 -64.55 63.74
N GLN A 398 5.15 -64.05 63.48
CA GLN A 398 6.38 -64.59 64.06
C GLN A 398 6.44 -64.39 65.58
N ALA A 399 5.96 -63.27 66.10
CA ALA A 399 5.87 -62.99 67.54
C ALA A 399 4.81 -63.88 68.21
N ALA A 400 3.69 -64.16 67.55
CA ALA A 400 2.70 -65.13 68.01
C ALA A 400 3.29 -66.56 68.03
N ASN A 401 4.00 -66.95 66.96
CA ASN A 401 4.68 -68.24 66.88
C ASN A 401 5.85 -68.38 67.89
N LEU A 402 6.52 -67.27 68.23
CA LEU A 402 7.55 -67.23 69.29
C LEU A 402 6.95 -67.17 70.69
N ALA A 403 5.75 -66.61 70.87
CA ALA A 403 5.03 -66.63 72.14
C ALA A 403 4.53 -68.04 72.50
N ASP A 404 4.26 -68.89 71.49
CA ASP A 404 3.97 -70.32 71.66
C ASP A 404 5.24 -71.17 71.90
N ALA A 405 6.42 -70.64 71.57
CA ALA A 405 7.71 -71.27 71.86
C ALA A 405 8.29 -70.69 73.15
N GLU A 406 7.93 -71.28 74.30
CA GLU A 406 8.51 -70.90 75.60
C GLU A 406 10.06 -70.91 75.56
N GLY A 407 10.64 -69.71 75.62
CA GLY A 407 11.97 -69.48 76.17
C GLY A 407 13.04 -68.93 75.22
N ASP A 408 12.97 -67.63 74.87
CA ASP A 408 14.14 -66.73 74.85
C ASP A 408 13.72 -65.25 74.72
N GLY A 409 13.55 -64.56 75.85
CA GLY A 409 13.03 -63.18 75.94
C GLY A 409 13.95 -62.08 75.40
N GLY A 410 15.17 -62.41 74.95
CA GLY A 410 16.14 -61.43 74.44
C GLY A 410 15.87 -60.91 73.03
N LYS A 411 15.26 -61.73 72.15
CA LYS A 411 15.05 -61.36 70.73
C LYS A 411 13.82 -60.50 70.48
N ALA A 412 12.79 -60.61 71.33
CA ALA A 412 11.58 -59.79 71.22
C ALA A 412 11.83 -58.30 71.52
N GLY A 413 12.76 -57.99 72.45
CA GLY A 413 13.11 -56.61 72.79
C GLY A 413 13.83 -55.88 71.66
N VAL A 414 14.72 -56.56 70.94
CA VAL A 414 15.45 -55.97 69.79
C VAL A 414 14.52 -55.69 68.62
N LEU A 415 13.59 -56.61 68.32
CA LEU A 415 12.59 -56.42 67.26
C LEU A 415 11.60 -55.30 67.57
N LYS A 416 11.21 -55.15 68.84
CA LYS A 416 10.35 -54.03 69.27
C LYS A 416 11.05 -52.68 69.13
N THR A 417 12.31 -52.60 69.55
CA THR A 417 13.11 -51.36 69.43
C THR A 417 13.32 -50.98 67.97
N GLN A 418 13.56 -51.95 67.07
CA GLN A 418 13.69 -51.70 65.63
C GLN A 418 12.35 -51.26 64.98
N LEU A 419 11.22 -51.75 65.49
CA LEU A 419 9.90 -51.36 65.02
C LEU A 419 9.55 -49.94 65.45
N ASP A 420 9.92 -49.55 66.67
CA ASP A 420 9.72 -48.21 67.22
C ASP A 420 10.61 -47.18 66.49
N ASP A 421 11.90 -47.49 66.26
CA ASP A 421 12.82 -46.67 65.46
C ASP A 421 12.35 -46.48 64.01
N ALA A 422 11.79 -47.53 63.41
CA ALA A 422 11.18 -47.43 62.08
C ALA A 422 9.97 -46.51 62.11
N ASN A 423 9.12 -46.62 63.13
CA ASN A 423 7.91 -45.80 63.26
C ASN A 423 8.24 -44.31 63.43
N GLU A 424 9.27 -43.98 64.21
CA GLU A 424 9.70 -42.59 64.39
C GLU A 424 10.24 -41.98 63.10
N LYS A 425 11.02 -42.75 62.32
CA LYS A 425 11.47 -42.33 60.98
C LYS A 425 10.31 -42.13 60.00
N PHE A 426 9.25 -42.94 60.11
CA PHE A 426 8.05 -42.78 59.28
C PHE A 426 7.25 -41.54 59.63
N GLU A 427 7.08 -41.22 60.92
CA GLU A 427 6.40 -39.98 61.34
C GLU A 427 7.19 -38.73 60.93
N ALA A 428 8.53 -38.78 60.97
CA ALA A 428 9.38 -37.70 60.45
C ALA A 428 9.21 -37.50 58.93
N LEU A 429 9.30 -38.57 58.14
CA LEU A 429 9.05 -38.56 56.68
C LEU A 429 7.63 -38.09 56.34
N ARG A 430 6.64 -38.45 57.14
CA ARG A 430 5.25 -38.01 56.97
C ARG A 430 5.07 -36.52 57.24
N GLY A 431 5.76 -35.99 58.26
CA GLY A 431 5.81 -34.56 58.54
C GLY A 431 6.44 -33.75 57.40
N GLU A 432 7.55 -34.24 56.83
CA GLU A 432 8.18 -33.64 55.65
C GLU A 432 7.27 -33.66 54.42
N TYR A 433 6.56 -34.77 54.19
CA TYR A 433 5.63 -34.89 53.07
C TYR A 433 4.43 -33.93 53.21
N GLN A 434 3.86 -33.80 54.41
CA GLN A 434 2.80 -32.82 54.68
C GLN A 434 3.26 -31.38 54.45
N GLN A 435 4.49 -31.06 54.86
CA GLN A 435 5.05 -29.73 54.65
C GLN A 435 5.33 -29.45 53.16
N GLN A 436 5.65 -30.47 52.35
CA GLN A 436 5.76 -30.35 50.90
C GLN A 436 4.39 -30.21 50.21
N GLU A 437 3.36 -30.90 50.70
CA GLU A 437 1.99 -30.82 50.18
C GLU A 437 1.35 -29.44 50.45
N GLU A 438 1.55 -28.88 51.64
CA GLU A 438 1.11 -27.50 51.95
C GLU A 438 1.84 -26.46 51.08
N LYS A 439 3.13 -26.68 50.77
CA LYS A 439 3.89 -25.81 49.86
C LYS A 439 3.42 -25.92 48.42
N LEU A 440 3.10 -27.12 47.94
CA LEU A 440 2.49 -27.33 46.63
C LEU A 440 1.14 -26.62 46.52
N ALA A 441 0.28 -26.75 47.54
CA ALA A 441 -1.02 -26.09 47.57
C ALA A 441 -0.89 -24.56 47.57
N ALA A 442 0.10 -24.01 48.28
CA ALA A 442 0.39 -22.58 48.25
C ALA A 442 0.90 -22.12 46.88
N MET A 443 1.71 -22.92 46.20
CA MET A 443 2.23 -22.63 44.85
C MET A 443 1.13 -22.74 43.79
N GLU A 444 0.22 -23.70 43.92
CA GLU A 444 -0.96 -23.88 43.04
C GLU A 444 -1.92 -22.70 43.19
N ALA A 445 -2.18 -22.24 44.41
CA ALA A 445 -2.99 -21.03 44.66
C ALA A 445 -2.33 -19.74 44.11
N MET A 446 -0.99 -19.64 44.17
CA MET A 446 -0.24 -18.53 43.59
C MET A 446 -0.32 -18.55 42.06
N LEU A 447 -0.18 -19.72 41.43
CA LEU A 447 -0.33 -19.88 39.97
C LEU A 447 -1.77 -19.56 39.53
N GLU A 448 -2.79 -20.00 40.28
CA GLU A 448 -4.20 -19.68 39.98
C GLU A 448 -4.46 -18.16 40.05
N THR A 449 -3.89 -17.49 41.05
CA THR A 449 -3.96 -16.02 41.16
C THR A 449 -3.26 -15.33 39.99
N GLN A 450 -2.05 -15.78 39.61
CA GLN A 450 -1.32 -15.26 38.45
C GLN A 450 -2.08 -15.48 37.13
N THR A 451 -2.73 -16.64 36.98
CA THR A 451 -3.49 -16.95 35.77
C THR A 451 -4.70 -16.02 35.65
N SER A 452 -5.39 -15.74 36.76
CA SER A 452 -6.50 -14.77 36.80
C SER A 452 -6.04 -13.34 36.52
N GLU A 453 -4.87 -12.93 37.01
CA GLU A 453 -4.33 -11.58 36.76
C GLU A 453 -3.90 -11.41 35.30
N LEU A 454 -3.25 -12.40 34.71
CA LEU A 454 -2.88 -12.40 33.28
C LEU A 454 -4.10 -12.44 32.37
N GLN A 455 -5.14 -13.16 32.76
CA GLN A 455 -6.41 -13.14 32.04
C GLN A 455 -7.06 -11.76 32.10
N GLY A 456 -6.99 -11.07 33.25
CA GLY A 456 -7.40 -9.67 33.39
C GLY A 456 -6.56 -8.69 32.55
N GLN A 457 -5.25 -8.92 32.45
CA GLN A 457 -4.36 -8.13 31.59
C GLN A 457 -4.63 -8.37 30.10
N ALA A 458 -4.89 -9.62 29.70
CA ALA A 458 -5.28 -9.96 28.34
C ALA A 458 -6.60 -9.28 27.96
N THR A 459 -7.61 -9.29 28.83
CA THR A 459 -8.87 -8.58 28.57
C THR A 459 -8.69 -7.07 28.48
N ASN A 460 -7.76 -6.48 29.24
CA ASN A 460 -7.45 -5.05 29.12
C ASN A 460 -6.70 -4.74 27.81
N ALA A 461 -5.81 -5.63 27.35
CA ALA A 461 -5.13 -5.50 26.07
C ALA A 461 -6.11 -5.62 24.89
N ASP A 462 -7.10 -6.51 24.98
CA ASP A 462 -8.17 -6.64 23.99
C ASP A 462 -9.06 -5.38 23.95
N GLN A 463 -9.37 -4.78 25.10
CA GLN A 463 -10.09 -3.51 25.17
C GLN A 463 -9.30 -2.34 24.55
N LEU A 464 -7.98 -2.28 24.78
CA LEU A 464 -7.11 -1.27 24.16
C LEU A 464 -7.00 -1.46 22.64
N LEU A 465 -7.03 -2.71 22.16
CA LEU A 465 -7.06 -3.00 20.72
C LEU A 465 -8.38 -2.56 20.09
N GLU A 466 -9.52 -2.75 20.76
CA GLU A 466 -10.82 -2.26 20.31
C GLU A 466 -10.88 -0.72 20.30
N GLU A 467 -10.28 -0.05 21.29
CA GLU A 467 -10.12 1.40 21.30
C GLU A 467 -9.17 1.91 20.19
N LEU A 468 -8.12 1.16 19.84
CA LEU A 468 -7.23 1.51 18.72
C LEU A 468 -7.90 1.30 17.36
N GLU A 469 -8.67 0.21 17.17
CA GLU A 469 -9.40 -0.05 15.93
C GLU A 469 -10.48 1.02 15.68
N THR A 470 -11.18 1.43 16.74
CA THR A 470 -12.13 2.55 16.65
C THR A 470 -11.44 3.89 16.35
N ARG A 471 -10.24 4.12 16.89
CA ARG A 471 -9.43 5.31 16.57
C ARG A 471 -8.91 5.31 15.13
N GLU A 472 -8.51 4.15 14.62
CA GLU A 472 -8.08 3.98 13.23
C GLU A 472 -9.23 4.24 12.24
N GLN A 473 -10.44 3.77 12.57
CA GLN A 473 -11.64 4.10 11.79
C GLN A 473 -11.96 5.61 11.83
N ALA A 474 -11.84 6.26 12.99
CA ALA A 474 -12.06 7.69 13.12
C ALA A 474 -11.04 8.50 12.29
N LEU A 475 -9.78 8.09 12.25
CA LEU A 475 -8.75 8.71 11.40
C LEU A 475 -9.02 8.50 9.91
N ALA A 476 -9.44 7.30 9.51
CA ALA A 476 -9.82 7.02 8.11
C ALA A 476 -11.03 7.85 7.66
N ASP A 477 -12.00 8.10 8.55
CA ASP A 477 -13.13 8.97 8.25
C ASP A 477 -12.73 10.46 8.21
N ARG A 478 -11.79 10.89 9.05
CA ARG A 478 -11.19 12.24 8.97
C ARG A 478 -10.40 12.45 7.68
N GLU A 479 -9.66 11.44 7.22
CA GLU A 479 -8.95 11.47 5.93
C GLU A 479 -9.92 11.61 4.75
N LYS A 480 -11.05 10.90 4.78
CA LYS A 480 -12.12 11.08 3.77
C LYS A 480 -12.68 12.50 3.79
N GLN A 481 -12.91 13.08 4.97
CA GLN A 481 -13.41 14.45 5.09
C GLN A 481 -12.41 15.48 4.54
N LEU A 482 -11.11 15.29 4.79
CA LEU A 482 -10.04 16.13 4.23
C LEU A 482 -9.98 16.03 2.70
N ASN A 483 -10.03 14.82 2.15
CA ASN A 483 -10.02 14.59 0.71
C ASN A 483 -11.27 15.19 0.02
N GLU A 484 -12.44 15.11 0.65
CA GLU A 484 -13.67 15.74 0.18
C GLU A 484 -13.54 17.27 0.17
N MET A 485 -13.01 17.85 1.25
CA MET A 485 -12.78 19.29 1.35
C MET A 485 -11.74 19.78 0.32
N GLU A 486 -10.68 19.00 0.07
CA GLU A 486 -9.69 19.29 -0.97
C GLU A 486 -10.31 19.24 -2.38
N SER A 487 -11.15 18.24 -2.67
CA SER A 487 -11.88 18.15 -3.95
C SER A 487 -12.81 19.35 -4.16
N GLN A 488 -13.48 19.79 -3.09
CA GLN A 488 -14.32 20.99 -3.14
C GLN A 488 -13.51 22.26 -3.38
N LEU A 489 -12.32 22.40 -2.76
CA LEU A 489 -11.41 23.51 -3.01
C LEU A 489 -10.90 23.53 -4.46
N GLN A 490 -10.51 22.39 -5.01
CA GLN A 490 -10.07 22.26 -6.41
C GLN A 490 -11.20 22.58 -7.41
N THR A 491 -12.42 22.12 -7.12
CA THR A 491 -13.58 22.43 -7.96
C THR A 491 -13.87 23.94 -7.94
N ARG A 492 -13.71 24.58 -6.78
CA ARG A 492 -13.98 26.01 -6.62
C ARG A 492 -12.87 26.89 -7.18
N SER A 493 -11.61 26.48 -7.10
CA SER A 493 -10.50 27.18 -7.78
C SER A 493 -10.71 27.18 -9.30
N ALA A 494 -11.14 26.04 -9.86
CA ALA A 494 -11.51 25.95 -11.27
C ALA A 494 -12.74 26.82 -11.63
N GLN A 495 -13.71 26.96 -10.72
CA GLN A 495 -14.86 27.87 -10.89
C GLN A 495 -14.44 29.35 -10.81
N LEU A 496 -13.52 29.71 -9.91
CA LEU A 496 -12.98 31.07 -9.77
C LEU A 496 -12.12 31.45 -10.98
N GLU A 497 -11.27 30.54 -11.45
CA GLU A 497 -10.49 30.73 -12.68
C GLU A 497 -11.43 30.92 -13.90
N LYS A 498 -12.51 30.16 -13.95
CA LYS A 498 -13.55 30.31 -14.98
C LYS A 498 -14.30 31.64 -14.85
N ALA A 499 -14.65 32.07 -13.64
CA ALA A 499 -15.32 33.35 -13.40
C ALA A 499 -14.43 34.55 -13.73
N ALA A 500 -13.15 34.50 -13.34
CA ALA A 500 -12.14 35.51 -13.66
C ALA A 500 -11.91 35.66 -15.17
N THR A 501 -12.08 34.58 -15.94
CA THR A 501 -11.96 34.61 -17.40
C THR A 501 -13.26 34.98 -18.12
N THR A 502 -14.42 35.01 -17.45
CA THR A 502 -15.72 35.29 -18.10
C THR A 502 -16.37 36.64 -17.82
N ASN A 503 -15.93 37.44 -16.84
CA ASN A 503 -16.60 38.71 -16.53
C ASN A 503 -15.69 39.94 -16.54
N GLY A 504 -15.58 40.57 -17.72
CA GLY A 504 -15.47 42.01 -17.82
C GLY A 504 -16.87 42.63 -17.81
N GLY A 505 -17.32 43.14 -16.66
CA GLY A 505 -18.49 44.02 -16.53
C GLY A 505 -19.65 43.47 -15.70
N GLY A 506 -19.81 43.95 -14.47
CA GLY A 506 -21.02 43.77 -13.67
C GLY A 506 -20.85 43.97 -12.16
N GLU A 507 -20.80 45.22 -11.70
CA GLU A 507 -20.65 45.64 -10.29
C GLU A 507 -21.87 45.31 -9.36
N SER A 508 -22.78 44.40 -9.72
CA SER A 508 -24.02 44.20 -8.94
C SER A 508 -24.15 42.90 -8.16
N HIS A 509 -23.13 42.03 -8.14
CA HIS A 509 -23.19 40.75 -7.39
C HIS A 509 -22.13 40.60 -6.29
N GLU A 510 -21.34 41.64 -6.03
CA GLU A 510 -20.31 41.62 -4.98
C GLU A 510 -20.90 41.53 -3.56
N GLY A 511 -22.06 42.13 -3.31
CA GLY A 511 -22.68 42.15 -1.98
C GLY A 511 -23.18 40.78 -1.50
N GLU A 512 -23.79 40.00 -2.41
CA GLU A 512 -24.34 38.67 -2.09
C GLU A 512 -23.20 37.64 -1.88
N PHE A 513 -22.10 37.81 -2.62
CA PHE A 513 -20.89 37.01 -2.45
C PHE A 513 -20.14 37.31 -1.14
N VAL A 514 -20.09 38.57 -0.72
CA VAL A 514 -19.49 38.96 0.57
C VAL A 514 -20.32 38.45 1.74
N GLU A 515 -21.65 38.44 1.64
CA GLU A 515 -22.53 37.91 2.68
C GLU A 515 -22.42 36.37 2.79
N GLU A 516 -22.27 35.65 1.66
CA GLU A 516 -21.99 34.21 1.65
C GLU A 516 -20.59 33.89 2.23
N LEU A 517 -19.58 34.73 1.97
CA LEU A 517 -18.26 34.58 2.58
C LEU A 517 -18.28 34.81 4.10
N GLN A 518 -19.05 35.79 4.57
CA GLN A 518 -19.21 36.08 5.99
C GLN A 518 -19.90 34.90 6.70
N GLN A 519 -21.02 34.39 6.16
CA GLN A 519 -21.72 33.22 6.70
C GLN A 519 -20.83 31.97 6.76
N ARG A 520 -19.95 31.81 5.77
CA ARG A 520 -19.06 30.66 5.70
C ARG A 520 -17.83 30.81 6.61
N SER A 521 -17.38 32.04 6.87
CA SER A 521 -16.38 32.33 7.89
C SER A 521 -16.90 31.95 9.28
N ASP A 522 -18.13 32.34 9.60
CA ASP A 522 -18.78 32.00 10.87
C ASP A 522 -18.93 30.47 11.04
N GLN A 523 -19.24 29.76 9.95
CA GLN A 523 -19.35 28.30 9.95
C GLN A 523 -17.99 27.61 10.16
N LEU A 524 -16.90 28.16 9.61
CA LEU A 524 -15.54 27.65 9.83
C LEU A 524 -15.05 27.93 11.25
N GLU A 525 -15.38 29.09 11.82
CA GLU A 525 -15.11 29.37 13.23
C GLU A 525 -15.84 28.39 14.16
N GLU A 526 -17.08 28.04 13.86
CA GLU A 526 -17.84 27.05 14.63
C GLU A 526 -17.25 25.64 14.53
N GLN A 527 -16.78 25.23 13.34
CA GLN A 527 -16.06 23.95 13.17
C GLN A 527 -14.72 23.92 13.91
N ASN A 528 -13.96 25.02 13.89
CA ASN A 528 -12.72 25.14 14.65
C ASN A 528 -12.98 25.11 16.17
N HIS A 529 -14.10 25.68 16.64
CA HIS A 529 -14.49 25.61 18.03
C HIS A 529 -14.83 24.18 18.47
N GLN A 530 -15.56 23.43 17.63
CA GLN A 530 -15.86 22.02 17.88
C GLN A 530 -14.60 21.15 17.93
N LEU A 531 -13.66 21.36 16.99
CA LEU A 531 -12.37 20.67 16.99
C LEU A 531 -11.54 20.98 18.25
N THR A 532 -11.59 22.23 18.72
CA THR A 532 -10.90 22.64 19.94
C THR A 532 -11.50 21.96 21.18
N GLU A 533 -12.84 21.84 21.26
CA GLU A 533 -13.50 21.12 22.35
C GLU A 533 -13.19 19.61 22.34
N GLU A 534 -13.09 19.00 21.16
CA GLU A 534 -12.69 17.60 21.03
C GLU A 534 -11.25 17.39 21.48
N LEU A 535 -10.33 18.28 21.09
CA LEU A 535 -8.92 18.25 21.52
C LEU A 535 -8.78 18.36 23.04
N GLU A 536 -9.57 19.22 23.69
CA GLU A 536 -9.61 19.35 25.15
C GLU A 536 -10.32 18.17 25.86
N ARG A 537 -11.13 17.38 25.16
CA ARG A 537 -11.60 16.08 25.68
C ARG A 537 -10.49 15.04 25.61
N TYR A 538 -9.76 14.97 24.48
CA TYR A 538 -8.65 14.04 24.32
C TYR A 538 -7.53 14.24 25.35
N LYS A 539 -7.17 15.50 25.65
CA LYS A 539 -6.18 15.79 26.71
C LYS A 539 -6.64 15.28 28.09
N ARG A 540 -7.93 15.38 28.40
CA ARG A 540 -8.48 14.86 29.66
C ARG A 540 -8.42 13.34 29.72
N ASP A 541 -8.69 12.67 28.61
CA ASP A 541 -8.62 11.21 28.54
C ASP A 541 -7.17 10.72 28.66
N GLU A 542 -6.21 11.41 28.02
CA GLU A 542 -4.77 11.14 28.17
C GLU A 542 -4.28 11.28 29.63
N GLU A 543 -4.73 12.32 30.34
CA GLU A 543 -4.45 12.48 31.77
C GLU A 543 -5.04 11.34 32.63
N ASP A 544 -6.20 10.82 32.27
CA ASP A 544 -6.80 9.68 32.98
C ASP A 544 -6.07 8.36 32.66
N PHE A 545 -5.58 8.17 31.44
CA PHE A 545 -4.72 7.04 31.07
C PHE A 545 -3.40 7.04 31.82
N THR A 546 -2.73 8.19 31.91
CA THR A 546 -1.47 8.32 32.67
C THR A 546 -1.67 8.05 34.16
N ARG A 547 -2.81 8.47 34.76
CA ARG A 547 -3.18 8.08 36.14
C ARG A 547 -3.37 6.58 36.29
N LYS A 548 -4.08 5.92 35.37
CA LYS A 548 -4.27 4.46 35.40
C LYS A 548 -2.94 3.70 35.26
N ARG A 549 -2.03 4.19 34.40
CA ARG A 549 -0.67 3.63 34.25
C ARG A 549 0.11 3.70 35.55
N HIS A 550 0.14 4.86 36.21
CA HIS A 550 0.81 4.97 37.51
C HIS A 550 0.21 4.08 38.60
N GLN A 551 -1.11 3.88 38.61
CA GLN A 551 -1.74 2.93 39.54
C GLN A 551 -1.31 1.48 39.27
N LEU A 552 -1.12 1.10 38.00
CA LEU A 552 -0.62 -0.23 37.64
C LEU A 552 0.85 -0.40 38.02
N GLU A 553 1.69 0.60 37.78
CA GLU A 553 3.10 0.60 38.20
C GLU A 553 3.25 0.51 39.72
N GLU A 554 2.44 1.25 40.49
CA GLU A 554 2.41 1.19 41.96
C GLU A 554 1.99 -0.21 42.45
N LYS A 555 0.97 -0.81 41.82
CA LYS A 555 0.57 -2.19 42.12
C LYS A 555 1.67 -3.20 41.80
N GLN A 556 2.34 -3.09 40.66
CA GLN A 556 3.46 -3.96 40.30
C GLN A 556 4.64 -3.83 41.29
N LEU A 557 4.97 -2.61 41.71
CA LEU A 557 6.00 -2.36 42.72
C LEU A 557 5.63 -2.97 44.07
N SER A 558 4.39 -2.80 44.52
CA SER A 558 3.90 -3.41 45.75
C SER A 558 3.98 -4.94 45.69
N PHE A 559 3.69 -5.54 44.53
CA PHE A 559 3.76 -6.98 44.33
C PHE A 559 5.20 -7.51 44.34
N LYS A 560 6.14 -6.82 43.68
CA LYS A 560 7.57 -7.14 43.76
C LYS A 560 8.07 -7.07 45.21
N GLN A 561 7.57 -6.12 46.00
CA GLN A 561 7.92 -5.99 47.41
C GLN A 561 7.35 -7.15 48.24
N ILE A 562 6.11 -7.57 48.00
CA ILE A 562 5.50 -8.74 48.64
C ILE A 562 6.30 -10.01 48.32
N LEU A 563 6.66 -10.24 47.05
CA LEU A 563 7.47 -11.39 46.62
C LEU A 563 8.86 -11.40 47.27
N LYS A 564 9.47 -10.23 47.40
CA LYS A 564 10.76 -10.10 48.08
C LYS A 564 10.62 -10.46 49.57
N THR A 565 9.60 -9.94 50.25
CA THR A 565 9.36 -10.27 51.66
C THR A 565 8.98 -11.74 51.88
N SER A 566 8.21 -12.36 51.00
CA SER A 566 7.87 -13.78 51.09
C SER A 566 9.10 -14.67 50.84
N LYS A 567 9.99 -14.26 49.93
CA LYS A 567 11.28 -14.94 49.70
C LYS A 567 12.18 -14.84 50.93
N GLU A 568 12.32 -13.65 51.52
CA GLU A 568 13.11 -13.45 52.74
C GLU A 568 12.52 -14.25 53.93
N GLN A 569 11.20 -14.37 54.04
CA GLN A 569 10.55 -15.22 55.04
C GLN A 569 10.85 -16.71 54.81
N LEU A 570 10.80 -17.18 53.56
CA LEU A 570 11.16 -18.56 53.20
C LEU A 570 12.62 -18.88 53.52
N GLU A 571 13.53 -17.97 53.24
CA GLU A 571 14.95 -18.12 53.56
C GLU A 571 15.18 -18.15 55.08
N GLN A 572 14.52 -17.27 55.84
CA GLN A 572 14.57 -17.29 57.31
C GLN A 572 13.97 -18.58 57.91
N GLU A 573 12.92 -19.13 57.31
CA GLU A 573 12.35 -20.41 57.75
C GLU A 573 13.26 -21.59 57.40
N GLN A 574 13.89 -21.60 56.22
CA GLN A 574 14.89 -22.61 55.88
C GLN A 574 16.10 -22.57 56.83
N GLU A 575 16.55 -21.38 57.22
CA GLU A 575 17.65 -21.22 58.15
C GLU A 575 17.26 -21.69 59.56
N LYS A 576 16.05 -21.37 60.04
CA LYS A 576 15.51 -21.92 61.29
C LYS A 576 15.34 -23.44 61.27
N LEU A 577 14.98 -24.02 60.12
CA LEU A 577 14.89 -25.47 59.96
C LEU A 577 16.28 -26.11 60.01
N ARG A 578 17.29 -25.54 59.34
CA ARG A 578 18.69 -25.98 59.46
C ARG A 578 19.24 -25.86 60.88
N GLU A 579 18.93 -24.76 61.58
CA GLU A 579 19.33 -24.59 62.98
C GLU A 579 18.65 -25.63 63.88
N ARG A 580 17.38 -25.96 63.63
CA ARG A 580 16.67 -27.01 64.36
C ARG A 580 17.22 -28.39 64.03
N GLU A 581 17.45 -28.72 62.77
CA GLU A 581 18.08 -29.97 62.35
C GLU A 581 19.46 -30.14 63.00
N ALA A 582 20.31 -29.10 62.97
CA ALA A 582 21.59 -29.10 63.66
C ALA A 582 21.44 -29.27 65.19
N ALA A 583 20.45 -28.62 65.81
CA ALA A 583 20.17 -28.77 67.24
C ALA A 583 19.62 -30.17 67.58
N TYR A 584 18.88 -30.80 66.68
CA TYR A 584 18.40 -32.18 66.81
C TYR A 584 19.54 -33.18 66.65
N GLU A 585 20.45 -33.00 65.68
CA GLU A 585 21.65 -33.82 65.55
C GLU A 585 22.54 -33.75 66.80
N VAL A 586 22.65 -32.57 67.42
CA VAL A 586 23.36 -32.40 68.71
C VAL A 586 22.63 -33.09 69.86
N ARG A 587 21.29 -33.00 69.96
CA ARG A 587 20.52 -33.70 71.02
C ARG A 587 20.50 -35.21 70.86
N VAL A 588 20.49 -35.71 69.62
CA VAL A 588 20.60 -37.14 69.30
C VAL A 588 22.01 -37.65 69.63
N ALA A 589 23.05 -36.82 69.46
CA ALA A 589 24.40 -37.14 69.89
C ALA A 589 24.59 -37.12 71.43
N GLU A 590 23.77 -36.38 72.17
CA GLU A 590 23.92 -36.21 73.62
C GLU A 590 23.11 -37.18 74.51
N GLY A 591 22.27 -38.05 73.93
CA GLY A 591 21.73 -39.24 74.60
C GLY A 591 21.27 -39.04 76.05
N VAL A 592 20.11 -38.41 76.27
CA VAL A 592 19.47 -38.35 77.59
C VAL A 592 18.01 -38.76 77.48
N GLY A 593 17.71 -39.89 78.12
CA GLY A 593 16.39 -40.48 78.19
C GLY A 593 15.55 -40.03 79.38
N GLU A 594 14.39 -40.69 79.45
CA GLU A 594 13.45 -40.79 80.56
C GLU A 594 12.62 -39.54 80.91
N VAL A 595 11.31 -39.81 81.10
CA VAL A 595 10.26 -38.95 81.70
C VAL A 595 9.43 -38.09 80.73
N ALA A 596 8.37 -38.67 80.15
CA ALA A 596 7.15 -37.93 79.77
C ALA A 596 5.94 -38.85 79.49
N ALA A 597 5.67 -39.84 80.35
CA ALA A 597 4.58 -40.80 80.14
C ALA A 597 3.18 -40.34 80.65
N ALA A 598 3.02 -39.07 81.05
CA ALA A 598 1.77 -38.60 81.69
C ALA A 598 0.91 -37.67 80.82
N ASP A 599 1.44 -37.06 79.75
CA ASP A 599 0.71 -36.04 78.96
C ASP A 599 -0.06 -36.59 77.75
N LEU A 600 0.11 -37.87 77.42
CA LEU A 600 -0.42 -38.49 76.19
C LEU A 600 -1.93 -38.79 76.20
N SER A 601 -2.65 -38.51 77.30
CA SER A 601 -4.10 -38.81 77.37
C SER A 601 -5.01 -37.66 76.92
N GLU A 602 -4.55 -36.40 77.01
CA GLU A 602 -5.30 -35.26 76.47
C GLU A 602 -5.20 -35.18 74.94
N ASP A 603 -4.03 -35.50 74.38
CA ASP A 603 -3.78 -35.42 72.93
C ASP A 603 -4.58 -36.46 72.12
N VAL A 604 -4.86 -37.64 72.67
CA VAL A 604 -5.69 -38.65 72.00
C VAL A 604 -7.12 -38.14 71.77
N THR A 605 -7.65 -37.31 72.67
CA THR A 605 -8.99 -36.72 72.50
C THR A 605 -8.99 -35.54 71.52
N PHE A 606 -7.87 -34.82 71.41
CA PHE A 606 -7.68 -33.78 70.41
C PHE A 606 -7.50 -34.37 68.99
N ILE A 607 -6.77 -35.48 68.87
CA ILE A 607 -6.58 -36.27 67.64
C ILE A 607 -7.91 -36.84 67.15
N GLN A 608 -8.77 -37.33 68.03
CA GLN A 608 -10.11 -37.81 67.65
C GLN A 608 -11.03 -36.68 67.16
N ARG A 609 -11.02 -35.50 67.81
CA ARG A 609 -11.77 -34.33 67.32
C ARG A 609 -11.20 -33.72 66.03
N ARG A 610 -9.90 -33.89 65.79
CA ARG A 610 -9.22 -33.42 64.57
C ARG A 610 -9.47 -34.37 63.40
N THR A 611 -9.46 -35.68 63.62
CA THR A 611 -9.79 -36.69 62.59
C THR A 611 -11.27 -36.62 62.16
N GLU A 612 -12.20 -36.31 63.07
CA GLU A 612 -13.59 -36.05 62.70
C GLU A 612 -13.76 -34.76 61.88
N ARG A 613 -13.03 -33.69 62.23
CA ARG A 613 -13.02 -32.46 61.43
C ARG A 613 -12.41 -32.69 60.05
N LEU A 614 -11.30 -33.41 59.97
CA LEU A 614 -10.67 -33.75 58.69
C LEU A 614 -11.55 -34.68 57.84
N ARG A 615 -12.28 -35.64 58.43
CA ARG A 615 -13.28 -36.42 57.70
C ARG A 615 -14.42 -35.55 57.18
N ARG A 616 -14.95 -34.62 57.98
CA ARG A 616 -15.99 -33.67 57.52
C ARG A 616 -15.47 -32.74 56.43
N TYR A 617 -14.23 -32.24 56.53
CA TYR A 617 -13.62 -31.42 55.48
C TYR A 617 -13.33 -32.24 54.22
N ARG A 618 -12.91 -33.49 54.33
CA ARG A 618 -12.70 -34.40 53.19
C ARG A 618 -14.01 -34.78 52.51
N GLU A 619 -15.09 -34.95 53.26
CA GLU A 619 -16.44 -35.16 52.69
C GLU A 619 -17.02 -33.89 52.08
N LEU A 620 -16.80 -32.71 52.68
CA LEU A 620 -17.21 -31.43 52.10
C LEU A 620 -16.40 -31.09 50.85
N LEU A 621 -15.09 -31.39 50.82
CA LEU A 621 -14.24 -31.25 49.64
C LEU A 621 -14.61 -32.26 48.56
N LYS A 622 -14.89 -33.53 48.89
CA LYS A 622 -15.39 -34.50 47.90
C LYS A 622 -16.78 -34.13 47.36
N LYS A 623 -17.69 -33.60 48.20
CA LYS A 623 -18.99 -33.10 47.75
C LYS A 623 -18.86 -31.84 46.91
N ARG A 624 -17.95 -30.92 47.26
CA ARG A 624 -17.67 -29.73 46.46
C ARG A 624 -16.94 -30.05 45.17
N ASP A 625 -15.94 -30.93 45.17
CA ASP A 625 -15.22 -31.39 43.98
C ASP A 625 -16.16 -32.15 43.04
N TYR A 626 -17.07 -32.97 43.58
CA TYR A 626 -18.11 -33.60 42.77
C TYR A 626 -19.09 -32.59 42.17
N VAL A 627 -19.55 -31.60 42.95
CA VAL A 627 -20.45 -30.55 42.44
C VAL A 627 -19.73 -29.62 41.47
N VAL A 628 -18.47 -29.27 41.72
CA VAL A 628 -17.62 -28.43 40.85
C VAL A 628 -17.36 -29.16 39.55
N ARG A 629 -16.91 -30.42 39.56
CA ARG A 629 -16.76 -31.22 38.34
C ARG A 629 -18.07 -31.44 37.60
N GLN A 630 -19.19 -31.56 38.32
CA GLN A 630 -20.50 -31.70 37.67
C GLN A 630 -20.96 -30.36 37.07
N THR A 631 -20.68 -29.23 37.71
CA THR A 631 -20.94 -27.90 37.14
C THR A 631 -19.94 -27.52 36.07
N GLU A 632 -18.70 -28.01 36.12
CA GLU A 632 -17.63 -27.78 35.15
C GLU A 632 -17.86 -28.65 33.92
N VAL A 633 -18.23 -29.93 34.06
CA VAL A 633 -18.65 -30.75 32.92
C VAL A 633 -19.94 -30.21 32.29
N ASN A 634 -20.89 -29.70 33.08
CA ASN A 634 -22.09 -29.07 32.53
C ASN A 634 -21.81 -27.67 31.94
N ALA A 635 -20.86 -26.91 32.50
CA ALA A 635 -20.44 -25.60 31.99
C ALA A 635 -19.58 -25.76 30.74
N GLU A 636 -18.63 -26.70 30.71
CA GLU A 636 -17.84 -27.06 29.55
C GLU A 636 -18.70 -27.68 28.45
N SER A 637 -19.70 -28.50 28.77
CA SER A 637 -20.60 -29.01 27.72
C SER A 637 -21.54 -27.92 27.21
N THR A 638 -22.05 -27.03 28.07
CA THR A 638 -22.90 -25.91 27.61
C THR A 638 -22.08 -24.82 26.92
N GLN A 639 -20.84 -24.58 27.32
CA GLN A 639 -19.90 -23.65 26.71
C GLN A 639 -19.31 -24.24 25.43
N ALA A 640 -19.07 -25.55 25.33
CA ALA A 640 -18.70 -26.20 24.07
C ALA A 640 -19.88 -26.27 23.10
N MET A 641 -21.11 -26.42 23.60
CA MET A 641 -22.32 -26.34 22.78
C MET A 641 -22.63 -24.90 22.37
N GLN A 642 -22.39 -23.91 23.23
CA GLN A 642 -22.52 -22.48 22.91
C GLN A 642 -21.39 -22.00 22.00
N LEU A 643 -20.12 -22.39 22.24
CA LEU A 643 -19.00 -22.13 21.32
C LEU A 643 -19.17 -22.90 20.01
N GLY A 644 -19.79 -24.07 20.02
CA GLY A 644 -20.15 -24.80 18.80
C GLY A 644 -21.22 -24.06 18.01
N LEU A 645 -22.30 -23.62 18.67
CA LEU A 645 -23.38 -22.84 18.05
C LEU A 645 -22.96 -21.42 17.68
N GLU A 646 -22.04 -20.80 18.44
CA GLU A 646 -21.45 -19.50 18.14
C GLU A 646 -20.43 -19.63 17.04
N LYS A 647 -19.61 -20.68 16.99
CA LYS A 647 -18.77 -20.95 15.81
C LYS A 647 -19.59 -21.29 14.59
N GLU A 648 -20.71 -21.99 14.72
CA GLU A 648 -21.63 -22.22 13.59
C GLU A 648 -22.36 -20.93 13.19
N ARG A 649 -22.80 -20.09 14.13
CA ARG A 649 -23.41 -18.79 13.82
C ARG A 649 -22.39 -17.80 13.27
N GLN A 650 -21.17 -17.81 13.77
CA GLN A 650 -20.08 -16.96 13.34
C GLN A 650 -19.54 -17.46 12.02
N MET A 651 -19.41 -18.78 11.78
CA MET A 651 -19.18 -19.32 10.43
C MET A 651 -20.33 -18.98 9.49
N LEU A 652 -21.59 -19.06 9.88
CA LEU A 652 -22.70 -18.70 9.00
C LEU A 652 -22.78 -17.19 8.76
N THR A 653 -22.42 -16.37 9.75
CA THR A 653 -22.37 -14.91 9.63
C THR A 653 -21.14 -14.46 8.87
N ASP A 654 -20.01 -15.14 9.01
CA ASP A 654 -18.77 -14.92 8.28
C ASP A 654 -18.86 -15.49 6.88
N VAL A 655 -19.56 -16.60 6.65
CA VAL A 655 -19.90 -17.09 5.31
C VAL A 655 -20.91 -16.15 4.66
N LYS A 656 -21.91 -15.64 5.39
CA LYS A 656 -22.85 -14.65 4.86
C LYS A 656 -22.14 -13.32 4.58
N LYS A 657 -21.31 -12.82 5.49
CA LYS A 657 -20.49 -11.62 5.30
C LYS A 657 -19.42 -11.85 4.25
N PHE A 658 -18.85 -13.03 4.13
CA PHE A 658 -17.90 -13.38 3.06
C PHE A 658 -18.62 -13.53 1.74
N LEU A 659 -19.87 -13.98 1.69
CA LEU A 659 -20.68 -14.00 0.47
C LEU A 659 -21.15 -12.57 0.12
N GLU A 660 -21.57 -11.74 1.07
CA GLU A 660 -21.93 -10.34 0.84
C GLU A 660 -20.70 -9.47 0.54
N ASN A 661 -19.56 -9.68 1.20
CA ASN A 661 -18.29 -9.02 0.88
C ASN A 661 -17.66 -9.60 -0.37
N SER A 662 -17.75 -10.90 -0.65
CA SER A 662 -17.20 -11.44 -1.91
C SER A 662 -18.12 -11.11 -3.07
N GLU A 663 -19.44 -11.00 -2.92
CA GLU A 663 -20.31 -10.48 -3.97
C GLU A 663 -20.10 -8.98 -4.15
N SER A 664 -20.00 -8.19 -3.07
CA SER A 664 -19.77 -6.75 -3.20
C SER A 664 -18.33 -6.39 -3.59
N GLU A 665 -17.31 -7.15 -3.18
CA GLU A 665 -15.93 -7.03 -3.67
C GLU A 665 -15.78 -7.62 -5.06
N MET A 666 -16.44 -8.73 -5.41
CA MET A 666 -16.37 -9.26 -6.77
C MET A 666 -17.11 -8.32 -7.71
N VAL A 667 -18.27 -7.74 -7.32
CA VAL A 667 -18.97 -6.71 -8.09
C VAL A 667 -18.18 -5.39 -8.09
N LYS A 668 -17.59 -4.95 -6.97
CA LYS A 668 -16.72 -3.76 -6.95
C LYS A 668 -15.46 -3.98 -7.76
N ARG A 669 -14.75 -5.09 -7.65
CA ARG A 669 -13.54 -5.42 -8.45
C ARG A 669 -13.91 -5.65 -9.91
N TRP A 670 -15.07 -6.21 -10.25
CA TRP A 670 -15.52 -6.28 -11.66
C TRP A 670 -15.93 -4.92 -12.21
N ALA A 671 -16.60 -4.08 -11.43
CA ALA A 671 -17.08 -2.77 -11.89
C ALA A 671 -15.95 -1.73 -11.92
N THR A 672 -15.11 -1.68 -10.88
CA THR A 672 -14.00 -0.73 -10.79
C THR A 672 -12.84 -1.12 -11.70
N SER A 673 -12.48 -2.41 -11.85
CA SER A 673 -11.42 -2.80 -12.80
C SER A 673 -11.85 -2.55 -14.25
N LYS A 674 -13.12 -2.77 -14.60
CA LYS A 674 -13.62 -2.46 -15.95
C LYS A 674 -13.71 -0.96 -16.20
N ALA A 675 -14.15 -0.16 -15.23
CA ALA A 675 -14.24 1.30 -15.39
C ALA A 675 -12.86 1.95 -15.48
N THR A 676 -11.90 1.56 -14.63
CA THR A 676 -10.52 2.08 -14.67
C THR A 676 -9.76 1.62 -15.92
N THR A 677 -9.91 0.35 -16.32
CA THR A 677 -9.32 -0.15 -17.57
C THR A 677 -9.90 0.55 -18.80
N GLN A 678 -11.22 0.82 -18.81
CA GLN A 678 -11.86 1.58 -19.89
C GLN A 678 -11.41 3.04 -19.92
N ALA A 679 -11.26 3.69 -18.75
CA ALA A 679 -10.74 5.06 -18.66
C ALA A 679 -9.29 5.14 -19.14
N MET A 680 -8.41 4.22 -18.70
CA MET A 680 -7.03 4.16 -19.17
C MET A 680 -6.95 3.86 -20.67
N MET A 681 -7.75 2.93 -21.20
CA MET A 681 -7.77 2.65 -22.65
C MET A 681 -8.19 3.89 -23.45
N LEU A 682 -9.14 4.68 -22.93
CA LEU A 682 -9.58 5.93 -23.57
C LEU A 682 -8.47 6.99 -23.54
N ILE A 683 -7.76 7.14 -22.42
CA ILE A 683 -6.59 8.02 -22.31
C ILE A 683 -5.49 7.60 -23.30
N PHE A 684 -5.15 6.31 -23.35
CA PHE A 684 -4.16 5.79 -24.30
C PHE A 684 -4.59 5.97 -25.77
N MET A 685 -5.88 5.85 -26.09
CA MET A 685 -6.38 6.16 -27.44
C MET A 685 -6.21 7.64 -27.79
N VAL A 686 -6.50 8.56 -26.86
CA VAL A 686 -6.35 10.01 -27.11
C VAL A 686 -4.87 10.38 -27.29
N ILE A 687 -3.99 9.85 -26.45
CA ILE A 687 -2.54 10.05 -26.57
C ILE A 687 -2.02 9.45 -27.88
N GLY A 688 -2.40 8.21 -28.20
CA GLY A 688 -2.03 7.54 -29.44
C GLY A 688 -2.52 8.28 -30.69
N ALA A 689 -3.73 8.84 -30.65
CA ALA A 689 -4.27 9.68 -31.72
C ALA A 689 -3.47 10.99 -31.87
N GLY A 690 -3.03 11.60 -30.76
CA GLY A 690 -2.15 12.77 -30.77
C GLY A 690 -0.82 12.50 -31.46
N VAL A 691 -0.12 11.44 -31.06
CA VAL A 691 1.16 11.04 -31.65
C VAL A 691 1.00 10.70 -33.14
N PHE A 692 -0.05 9.96 -33.50
CA PHE A 692 -0.34 9.63 -34.89
C PHE A 692 -0.65 10.86 -35.74
N ALA A 693 -1.44 11.80 -35.23
CA ALA A 693 -1.79 13.04 -35.93
C ALA A 693 -0.56 13.93 -36.15
N TYR A 694 0.33 14.03 -35.16
CA TYR A 694 1.60 14.76 -35.29
C TYR A 694 2.52 14.11 -36.35
N ALA A 695 2.71 12.80 -36.28
CA ALA A 695 3.52 12.06 -37.26
C ALA A 695 2.93 12.16 -38.70
N ALA A 696 1.61 12.13 -38.83
CA ALA A 696 0.93 12.32 -40.10
C ALA A 696 1.08 13.76 -40.62
N GLY A 697 0.96 14.76 -39.73
CA GLY A 697 1.15 16.18 -40.06
C GLY A 697 2.54 16.45 -40.64
N ILE A 698 3.59 15.95 -39.99
CA ILE A 698 4.98 16.10 -40.46
C ILE A 698 5.20 15.41 -41.81
N ARG A 699 4.58 14.25 -42.05
CA ARG A 699 4.71 13.54 -43.33
C ARG A 699 4.00 14.24 -44.49
N ILE A 700 2.85 14.85 -44.22
CA ILE A 700 1.98 15.43 -45.26
C ILE A 700 2.43 16.86 -45.61
N ALA A 701 2.77 17.67 -44.61
CA ALA A 701 3.19 19.05 -44.81
C ALA A 701 4.69 19.19 -44.54
N LYS A 702 5.50 19.05 -45.60
CA LYS A 702 6.93 19.34 -45.51
C LYS A 702 7.15 20.85 -45.32
N PRO A 703 8.01 21.26 -44.37
CA PRO A 703 8.34 22.67 -44.14
C PRO A 703 8.96 23.30 -45.39
N VAL A 704 8.70 24.59 -45.60
CA VAL A 704 9.29 25.39 -46.68
C VAL A 704 10.42 26.24 -46.11
N TYR A 705 11.62 26.07 -46.66
CA TYR A 705 12.82 26.79 -46.25
C TYR A 705 13.14 27.92 -47.23
N GLN A 706 13.78 28.97 -46.72
CA GLN A 706 14.32 30.08 -47.49
C GLN A 706 15.84 30.00 -47.52
N ALA A 707 16.45 30.20 -48.68
CA ALA A 707 17.85 30.60 -48.76
C ALA A 707 17.95 32.02 -49.32
N THR A 708 18.88 32.82 -48.78
CA THR A 708 19.15 34.18 -49.25
C THR A 708 20.62 34.40 -49.56
N GLU A 709 20.91 35.16 -50.61
CA GLU A 709 22.27 35.54 -51.04
C GLU A 709 22.25 36.99 -51.53
N VAL A 710 23.28 37.76 -51.20
CA VAL A 710 23.37 39.18 -51.58
C VAL A 710 24.58 39.41 -52.45
N ILE A 711 24.33 39.98 -53.64
CA ILE A 711 25.35 40.34 -54.62
C ILE A 711 25.40 41.86 -54.72
N GLU A 712 26.60 42.42 -54.58
CA GLU A 712 26.87 43.85 -54.70
C GLU A 712 27.60 44.15 -55.99
N PHE A 713 27.19 45.25 -56.62
CA PHE A 713 27.78 45.82 -57.82
C PHE A 713 28.48 47.12 -57.48
N LYS A 714 29.74 47.28 -57.86
CA LYS A 714 30.41 48.57 -57.73
C LYS A 714 29.73 49.56 -58.69
N PRO A 715 29.25 50.72 -58.21
CA PRO A 715 28.68 51.74 -59.09
C PRO A 715 29.75 52.12 -60.10
N GLN A 716 29.43 51.98 -61.39
CA GLN A 716 30.34 52.37 -62.46
C GLN A 716 30.51 53.88 -62.40
N THR A 717 31.60 54.36 -61.81
CA THR A 717 32.04 55.73 -62.03
C THR A 717 32.40 55.83 -63.51
N ALA A 718 31.51 56.40 -64.30
CA ALA A 718 31.76 56.70 -65.69
C ALA A 718 33.00 57.62 -65.76
N GLN A 719 34.18 57.05 -66.01
CA GLN A 719 35.32 57.81 -66.50
C GLN A 719 35.06 58.16 -67.96
N THR A 720 34.08 59.03 -68.19
CA THR A 720 33.97 59.78 -69.44
C THR A 720 34.93 60.94 -69.35
N THR A 721 36.07 60.85 -70.02
CA THR A 721 36.94 61.99 -70.34
C THR A 721 36.33 62.88 -71.43
N ALA A 722 34.99 63.02 -71.46
CA ALA A 722 34.27 63.83 -72.42
C ALA A 722 33.68 65.06 -71.70
N SER A 723 33.89 66.21 -72.33
CA SER A 723 33.53 67.57 -71.90
C SER A 723 32.13 67.68 -71.29
N VAL A 724 32.03 68.57 -70.31
CA VAL A 724 30.99 68.71 -69.26
C VAL A 724 29.61 69.23 -69.74
N ASP A 725 29.37 69.48 -71.03
CA ASP A 725 28.23 70.33 -71.42
C ASP A 725 27.02 69.68 -72.13
N ASP A 726 26.95 68.36 -72.36
CA ASP A 726 25.78 67.79 -73.09
C ASP A 726 25.35 66.39 -72.63
N VAL A 727 24.82 66.25 -71.40
CA VAL A 727 24.08 65.02 -71.03
C VAL A 727 22.77 65.36 -70.30
N PRO A 728 21.60 65.08 -70.88
CA PRO A 728 20.32 65.29 -70.22
C PRO A 728 20.09 64.25 -69.11
N VAL A 729 19.77 64.75 -67.92
CA VAL A 729 19.40 63.99 -66.73
C VAL A 729 18.03 63.33 -66.95
N ASN A 730 18.01 62.09 -67.43
CA ASN A 730 16.82 61.24 -67.44
C ASN A 730 16.81 60.36 -66.17
N GLN A 731 16.08 60.81 -65.14
CA GLN A 731 15.87 60.08 -63.88
C GLN A 731 14.82 58.94 -63.97
N GLU A 732 14.34 58.57 -65.16
CA GLU A 732 13.07 57.84 -65.29
C GLU A 732 13.14 56.31 -65.38
N LYS A 733 14.26 55.63 -65.09
CA LYS A 733 14.37 54.17 -65.30
C LYS A 733 15.03 53.38 -64.16
N LYS A 734 14.64 53.62 -62.89
CA LYS A 734 15.05 52.77 -61.75
C LYS A 734 14.44 51.36 -61.80
N THR A 735 13.23 51.18 -62.34
CA THR A 735 12.60 49.86 -62.52
C THR A 735 13.30 49.00 -63.58
N ASP A 736 13.96 49.62 -64.55
CA ASP A 736 14.63 48.90 -65.65
C ASP A 736 15.91 48.20 -65.18
N TRP A 737 16.58 48.71 -64.15
CA TRP A 737 17.83 48.12 -63.67
C TRP A 737 17.61 46.73 -63.08
N LEU A 738 16.67 46.56 -62.14
CA LEU A 738 16.41 45.26 -61.51
C LEU A 738 15.91 44.23 -62.52
N GLN A 739 15.07 44.67 -63.46
CA GLN A 739 14.59 43.83 -64.55
C GLN A 739 15.74 43.39 -65.47
N SER A 740 16.68 44.29 -65.80
CA SER A 740 17.86 43.94 -66.58
C SER A 740 18.74 42.89 -65.87
N GLN A 741 18.92 43.00 -64.55
CA GLN A 741 19.68 41.99 -63.80
C GLN A 741 18.95 40.64 -63.76
N ARG A 742 17.62 40.66 -63.65
CA ARG A 742 16.78 39.46 -63.71
C ARG A 742 16.91 38.75 -65.08
N GLU A 743 16.92 39.51 -66.17
CA GLU A 743 17.14 38.94 -67.52
C GLU A 743 18.52 38.28 -67.65
N VAL A 744 19.56 38.88 -67.08
CA VAL A 744 20.92 38.29 -67.07
C VAL A 744 20.98 37.03 -66.20
N LEU A 745 20.35 37.02 -65.01
CA LEU A 745 20.27 35.83 -64.14
C LEU A 745 19.62 34.63 -64.85
N TYR A 746 18.60 34.89 -65.68
CA TYR A 746 17.92 33.85 -66.47
C TYR A 746 18.53 33.63 -67.85
N SER A 747 19.68 34.23 -68.15
CA SER A 747 20.34 34.08 -69.43
C SER A 747 20.93 32.68 -69.59
N LYS A 748 21.03 32.22 -70.84
CA LYS A 748 21.56 30.89 -71.16
C LYS A 748 22.97 30.64 -70.60
N PRO A 749 23.93 31.60 -70.68
CA PRO A 749 25.27 31.43 -70.10
C PRO A 749 25.25 31.18 -68.60
N VAL A 750 24.53 32.02 -67.84
CA VAL A 750 24.44 31.91 -66.37
C VAL A 750 23.79 30.60 -65.96
N LEU A 751 22.69 30.20 -66.60
CA LEU A 751 22.02 28.92 -66.29
C LEU A 751 22.89 27.70 -66.62
N THR A 752 23.71 27.77 -67.67
CA THR A 752 24.60 26.65 -68.06
C THR A 752 25.74 26.50 -67.06
N GLU A 753 26.34 27.61 -66.65
CA GLU A 753 27.38 27.64 -65.63
C GLU A 753 26.83 27.21 -64.25
N THR A 754 25.60 27.63 -63.90
CA THR A 754 24.92 27.19 -62.67
C THR A 754 24.74 25.66 -62.63
N LEU A 755 24.35 25.05 -63.76
CA LEU A 755 24.23 23.59 -63.86
C LEU A 755 25.58 22.88 -63.67
N MET A 756 26.64 23.40 -64.29
CA MET A 756 27.99 22.85 -64.14
C MET A 756 28.46 22.91 -62.69
N GLN A 757 28.17 24.00 -61.98
CA GLN A 757 28.51 24.13 -60.56
C GLN A 757 27.66 23.24 -59.65
N LEU A 758 26.37 23.07 -59.94
CA LEU A 758 25.51 22.12 -59.23
C LEU A 758 25.97 20.67 -59.39
N GLU A 759 26.41 20.31 -60.59
CA GLU A 759 26.97 18.99 -60.89
C GLU A 759 28.27 18.76 -60.09
N GLN A 760 29.14 19.77 -60.00
CA GLN A 760 30.34 19.72 -59.14
C GLN A 760 30.02 19.58 -57.65
N MET A 761 28.89 20.14 -57.20
CA MET A 761 28.42 20.01 -55.80
C MET A 761 27.61 18.73 -55.54
N ASN A 762 27.49 17.83 -56.52
CA ASN A 762 26.74 16.58 -56.43
C ASN A 762 25.26 16.77 -56.01
N VAL A 763 24.65 17.88 -56.40
CA VAL A 763 23.23 18.17 -56.15
C VAL A 763 22.42 17.62 -57.31
N LYS A 764 21.27 16.99 -57.03
CA LYS A 764 20.40 16.34 -58.04
C LYS A 764 20.25 17.21 -59.29
N SER A 765 20.51 16.60 -60.43
CA SER A 765 20.64 17.30 -61.71
C SER A 765 19.32 17.92 -62.17
N TYR A 766 19.30 19.25 -62.26
CA TYR A 766 18.33 19.97 -63.05
C TYR A 766 18.72 19.86 -64.53
N ASN A 767 17.74 19.80 -65.45
CA ASN A 767 18.01 20.14 -66.85
C ASN A 767 17.80 21.66 -67.04
N GLN A 768 18.36 22.25 -68.10
CA GLN A 768 18.32 23.71 -68.30
C GLN A 768 16.90 24.29 -68.34
N THR A 769 15.95 23.56 -68.95
CA THR A 769 14.55 23.97 -69.04
C THR A 769 13.86 23.97 -67.67
N ASN A 770 14.09 22.92 -66.88
CA ASN A 770 13.55 22.76 -65.54
C ASN A 770 14.17 23.76 -64.56
N LEU A 771 15.47 24.04 -64.68
CA LEU A 771 16.15 25.02 -63.83
C LEU A 771 15.54 26.41 -64.01
N LYS A 772 15.35 26.84 -65.26
CA LYS A 772 14.73 28.14 -65.56
C LYS A 772 13.31 28.23 -64.99
N GLN A 773 12.52 27.17 -65.15
CA GLN A 773 11.16 27.10 -64.62
C GLN A 773 11.15 27.17 -63.08
N VAL A 774 11.97 26.36 -62.42
CA VAL A 774 12.10 26.33 -60.96
C VAL A 774 12.54 27.68 -60.40
N LEU A 775 13.55 28.31 -61.01
CA LEU A 775 14.00 29.63 -60.59
C LEU A 775 12.96 30.72 -60.90
N SER A 776 12.15 30.60 -61.95
CA SER A 776 11.08 31.58 -62.21
C SER A 776 9.90 31.49 -61.24
N GLU A 777 9.62 30.28 -60.73
CA GLU A 777 8.52 30.02 -59.81
C GLU A 777 8.89 30.31 -58.36
N LYS A 778 10.13 29.97 -57.96
CA LYS A 778 10.54 29.89 -56.55
C LYS A 778 11.63 30.87 -56.14
N MET A 779 12.21 31.59 -57.10
CA MET A 779 13.21 32.62 -56.79
C MET A 779 12.58 34.00 -56.85
N ASN A 780 12.75 34.77 -55.79
CA ASN A 780 12.47 36.20 -55.79
C ASN A 780 13.79 36.98 -55.89
N VAL A 781 13.84 37.94 -56.80
CA VAL A 781 14.97 38.85 -56.99
C VAL A 781 14.49 40.23 -56.57
N SER A 782 15.06 40.74 -55.49
CA SER A 782 14.72 42.04 -54.89
C SER A 782 16.00 42.86 -54.66
N GLY A 783 15.86 44.14 -54.29
CA GLY A 783 16.98 45.04 -54.06
C GLY A 783 17.02 46.22 -55.03
N SER A 784 18.02 47.09 -54.84
CA SER A 784 18.26 48.28 -55.64
C SER A 784 19.77 48.48 -55.79
N SER A 785 20.22 49.02 -56.91
CA SER A 785 21.63 49.34 -57.13
C SER A 785 22.21 50.10 -55.93
N PRO A 786 23.35 49.65 -55.36
CA PRO A 786 24.27 48.66 -55.90
C PRO A 786 24.01 47.19 -55.55
N GLN A 787 22.92 46.79 -54.88
CA GLN A 787 22.77 45.42 -54.36
C GLN A 787 21.53 44.70 -54.91
N ILE A 788 21.67 43.40 -55.17
CA ILE A 788 20.54 42.49 -55.39
C ILE A 788 20.53 41.40 -54.31
N LYS A 789 19.34 41.14 -53.76
CA LYS A 789 19.06 40.05 -52.85
C LYS A 789 18.31 38.96 -53.61
N LEU A 790 18.95 37.81 -53.72
CA LEU A 790 18.36 36.59 -54.26
C LEU A 790 17.74 35.81 -53.11
N THR A 791 16.52 35.34 -53.30
CA THR A 791 15.78 34.59 -52.29
C THR A 791 15.15 33.39 -52.95
N PHE A 792 15.46 32.19 -52.49
CA PHE A 792 14.93 30.95 -53.07
C PHE A 792 14.18 30.14 -52.02
N THR A 793 12.93 29.78 -52.33
CA THR A 793 12.07 29.00 -51.43
C THR A 793 11.95 27.55 -51.90
N THR A 794 12.20 26.58 -51.04
CA THR A 794 12.07 25.16 -51.40
C THR A 794 11.70 24.28 -50.21
N LYS A 795 11.13 23.10 -50.50
CA LYS A 795 10.81 22.07 -49.51
C LYS A 795 12.00 21.16 -49.16
N ASP A 796 13.10 21.30 -49.89
CA ASP A 796 14.31 20.51 -49.70
C ASP A 796 15.47 21.45 -49.31
N PRO A 797 15.80 21.57 -48.02
CA PRO A 797 16.82 22.51 -47.55
C PRO A 797 18.20 22.20 -48.13
N GLY A 798 18.48 20.92 -48.42
CA GLY A 798 19.73 20.48 -49.04
C GLY A 798 19.92 20.98 -50.47
N GLN A 799 18.87 21.49 -51.13
CA GLN A 799 18.95 22.08 -52.46
C GLN A 799 19.00 23.62 -52.44
N ALA A 800 18.51 24.25 -51.38
CA ALA A 800 18.30 25.70 -51.35
C ALA A 800 19.63 26.46 -51.44
N VAL A 801 20.56 26.15 -50.53
CA VAL A 801 21.86 26.81 -50.43
C VAL A 801 22.75 26.50 -51.64
N PRO A 802 22.95 25.24 -52.06
CA PRO A 802 23.80 24.95 -53.21
C PRO A 802 23.29 25.54 -54.52
N LEU A 803 21.97 25.57 -54.73
CA LEU A 803 21.38 26.18 -55.92
C LEU A 803 21.63 27.68 -55.96
N LEU A 804 21.36 28.37 -54.86
CA LEU A 804 21.57 29.81 -54.77
C LEU A 804 23.05 30.14 -54.96
N GLN A 805 23.93 29.43 -54.23
CA GLN A 805 25.39 29.60 -54.31
C GLN A 805 25.95 29.35 -55.72
N ALA A 806 25.48 28.30 -56.41
CA ALA A 806 25.86 28.05 -57.80
C ALA A 806 25.41 29.19 -58.72
N LEU A 807 24.18 29.67 -58.52
CA LEU A 807 23.61 30.74 -59.32
C LEU A 807 24.35 32.07 -59.08
N GLY A 808 24.62 32.44 -57.83
CA GLY A 808 25.35 33.65 -57.49
C GLY A 808 26.78 33.65 -58.03
N ARG A 809 27.49 32.52 -57.91
CA ARG A 809 28.83 32.34 -58.50
C ARG A 809 28.82 32.37 -60.02
N ALA A 810 27.88 31.69 -60.67
CA ALA A 810 27.72 31.69 -62.12
C ALA A 810 27.38 33.09 -62.66
N TYR A 811 26.58 33.84 -61.91
CA TYR A 811 26.20 35.20 -62.26
C TYR A 811 27.38 36.17 -62.11
N VAL A 812 28.12 36.10 -61.00
CA VAL A 812 29.32 36.93 -60.79
C VAL A 812 30.40 36.57 -61.81
N SER A 813 30.63 35.29 -62.11
CA SER A 813 31.61 34.89 -63.13
C SER A 813 31.25 35.42 -64.52
N TYR A 814 29.97 35.42 -64.88
CA TYR A 814 29.46 36.01 -66.12
C TYR A 814 29.72 37.53 -66.17
N GLN A 815 29.42 38.26 -65.10
CA GLN A 815 29.66 39.71 -65.03
C GLN A 815 31.16 40.05 -65.12
N LEU A 816 32.01 39.31 -64.40
CA LEU A 816 33.47 39.48 -64.48
C LEU A 816 34.02 39.17 -65.88
N ALA A 817 33.47 38.16 -66.56
CA ALA A 817 33.84 37.87 -67.94
C ALA A 817 33.43 39.03 -68.88
N GLN A 818 32.23 39.58 -68.69
CA GLN A 818 31.76 40.73 -69.45
C GLN A 818 32.62 41.97 -69.19
N ASP A 819 32.96 42.27 -67.94
CA ASP A 819 33.86 43.37 -67.56
C ASP A 819 35.23 43.23 -68.24
N ARG A 820 35.80 42.03 -68.26
CA ARG A 820 37.08 41.76 -68.95
C ARG A 820 37.00 41.99 -70.46
N THR A 821 35.90 41.58 -71.10
CA THR A 821 35.70 41.84 -72.55
C THR A 821 35.55 43.33 -72.86
N LEU A 822 35.11 44.12 -71.87
CA LEU A 822 34.90 45.57 -71.99
C LEU A 822 36.06 46.39 -71.41
N GLY A 823 37.12 45.76 -70.89
CA GLY A 823 38.26 46.44 -70.27
C GLY A 823 37.90 47.17 -68.96
N ARG A 824 36.86 46.73 -68.25
CA ARG A 824 36.38 47.32 -66.99
C ARG A 824 36.99 46.63 -65.78
N ALA A 825 37.07 47.35 -64.66
CA ALA A 825 37.42 46.75 -63.37
C ALA A 825 36.26 45.88 -62.86
N ASP A 826 36.60 44.83 -62.11
CA ASP A 826 35.66 43.85 -61.54
C ASP A 826 34.48 44.53 -60.83
N SER A 827 33.29 44.44 -61.43
CA SER A 827 32.11 45.20 -61.02
C SER A 827 31.16 44.45 -60.10
N ALA A 828 31.30 43.14 -59.88
CA ALA A 828 30.37 42.35 -59.06
C ALA A 828 31.11 41.50 -58.01
N LYS A 829 30.54 41.42 -56.79
CA LYS A 829 31.03 40.57 -55.69
C LYS A 829 29.86 40.03 -54.85
N ILE A 830 29.97 38.80 -54.36
CA ILE A 830 29.07 38.24 -53.35
C ILE A 830 29.45 38.84 -51.99
N VAL A 831 28.54 39.59 -51.36
CA VAL A 831 28.77 40.23 -50.05
C VAL A 831 28.30 39.32 -48.93
N ASP A 832 27.16 38.68 -49.14
CA ASP A 832 26.59 37.69 -48.22
C ASP A 832 26.39 36.38 -48.97
N ALA A 833 27.05 35.32 -48.50
CA ALA A 833 26.98 34.02 -49.13
C ALA A 833 25.58 33.41 -48.94
N ALA A 834 25.20 32.48 -49.80
CA ALA A 834 23.93 31.78 -49.65
C ALA A 834 23.80 31.15 -48.25
N GLY A 835 22.90 31.69 -47.43
CA GLY A 835 22.55 31.19 -46.11
C GLY A 835 21.12 30.64 -46.12
N LEU A 836 20.91 29.50 -45.45
CA LEU A 836 19.57 29.00 -45.14
C LEU A 836 19.06 29.78 -43.93
N LEU A 837 17.81 30.24 -43.95
CA LEU A 837 17.17 30.71 -42.73
C LEU A 837 16.96 29.49 -41.81
N ASP A 838 17.40 29.58 -40.55
CA ASP A 838 17.34 28.45 -39.61
C ASP A 838 15.90 28.01 -39.31
N GLU A 839 14.94 28.92 -39.46
CA GLU A 839 13.51 28.65 -39.28
C GLU A 839 12.78 28.49 -40.64
N PRO A 840 11.90 27.49 -40.77
CA PRO A 840 11.05 27.38 -41.95
C PRO A 840 10.04 28.52 -42.00
N ILE A 841 9.98 29.24 -43.12
CA ILE A 841 9.05 30.38 -43.30
C ILE A 841 7.59 29.94 -43.17
N GLU A 842 7.31 28.71 -43.60
CA GLU A 842 5.97 28.16 -43.61
C GLU A 842 6.00 26.71 -43.12
N ASP A 843 5.61 26.52 -41.86
CA ASP A 843 5.35 25.21 -41.27
C ASP A 843 3.85 24.98 -41.07
N ARG A 844 3.19 24.44 -42.10
CA ARG A 844 1.78 24.02 -42.02
C ARG A 844 1.59 22.68 -41.31
N SER A 845 2.66 22.02 -40.84
CA SER A 845 2.56 20.68 -40.25
C SER A 845 1.74 20.68 -38.97
N LEU A 846 1.86 21.72 -38.14
CA LEU A 846 1.08 21.88 -36.91
C LEU A 846 -0.41 22.11 -37.18
N ILE A 847 -0.74 22.95 -38.15
CA ILE A 847 -2.16 23.21 -38.52
C ILE A 847 -2.81 21.94 -39.08
N MET A 848 -2.08 21.19 -39.92
CA MET A 848 -2.56 19.91 -40.46
C MET A 848 -2.65 18.82 -39.38
N ALA A 849 -1.69 18.74 -38.46
CA ALA A 849 -1.72 17.83 -37.32
C ALA A 849 -2.93 18.13 -36.41
N GLY A 850 -3.17 19.41 -36.11
CA GLY A 850 -4.34 19.86 -35.35
C GLY A 850 -5.65 19.51 -36.05
N GLY A 851 -5.73 19.68 -37.37
CA GLY A 851 -6.91 19.31 -38.16
C GLY A 851 -7.19 17.79 -38.16
N ILE A 852 -6.14 16.96 -38.30
CA ILE A 852 -6.26 15.50 -38.25
C ILE A 852 -6.68 15.05 -36.84
N TRP A 853 -6.07 15.63 -35.81
CA TRP A 853 -6.39 15.32 -34.42
C TRP A 853 -7.82 15.69 -34.06
N GLY A 854 -8.25 16.90 -34.39
CA GLY A 854 -9.64 17.35 -34.19
C GLY A 854 -10.65 16.45 -34.92
N GLY A 855 -10.33 16.02 -36.15
CA GLY A 855 -11.14 15.05 -36.89
C GLY A 855 -11.27 13.70 -36.17
N LEU A 856 -10.16 13.17 -35.63
CA LEU A 856 -10.17 11.90 -34.88
C LEU A 856 -10.96 11.99 -33.57
N VAL A 857 -10.86 13.12 -32.85
CA VAL A 857 -11.63 13.34 -31.61
C VAL A 857 -13.13 13.38 -31.89
N VAL A 858 -13.56 14.08 -32.94
CA VAL A 858 -14.98 14.14 -33.33
C VAL A 858 -15.53 12.76 -33.71
N VAL A 859 -14.76 11.97 -34.48
CA VAL A 859 -15.14 10.59 -34.82
C VAL A 859 -15.19 9.70 -33.58
N GLY A 860 -14.22 9.83 -32.67
CA GLY A 860 -14.20 9.11 -31.40
C GLY A 860 -15.40 9.42 -30.51
N LEU A 861 -15.78 10.70 -30.39
CA LEU A 861 -16.97 11.12 -29.65
C LEU A 861 -18.27 10.60 -30.27
N LEU A 862 -18.38 10.58 -31.61
CA LEU A 862 -19.53 10.00 -32.31
C LEU A 862 -19.65 8.49 -32.05
N LEU A 863 -18.55 7.75 -32.11
CA LEU A 863 -18.52 6.32 -31.80
C LEU A 863 -18.90 6.05 -30.33
N PHE A 864 -18.39 6.86 -29.41
CA PHE A 864 -18.74 6.77 -27.99
C PHE A 864 -20.24 7.01 -27.74
N LEU A 865 -20.83 8.01 -28.41
CA LEU A 865 -22.27 8.29 -28.34
C LEU A 865 -23.11 7.12 -28.86
N ILE A 866 -22.70 6.50 -29.96
CA ILE A 866 -23.34 5.31 -30.52
C ILE A 866 -23.24 4.13 -29.54
N LEU A 867 -22.06 3.90 -28.95
CA LEU A 867 -21.84 2.83 -27.98
C LEU A 867 -22.67 3.03 -26.71
N ARG A 868 -22.78 4.28 -26.23
CA ARG A 868 -23.60 4.65 -25.07
C ARG A 868 -25.09 4.44 -25.33
N LEU A 869 -25.58 4.82 -26.52
CA LEU A 869 -26.96 4.55 -26.93
C LEU A 869 -27.25 3.04 -27.01
N TRP A 870 -26.27 2.25 -27.47
CA TRP A 870 -26.41 0.80 -27.54
C TRP A 870 -26.44 0.16 -26.13
N MET A 871 -25.57 0.59 -25.21
CA MET A 871 -25.56 0.12 -23.82
C MET A 871 -26.78 0.57 -23.01
N ALA A 872 -27.29 1.79 -23.24
CA ALA A 872 -28.53 2.25 -22.60
C ALA A 872 -29.73 1.36 -23.01
N LYS A 873 -29.73 0.84 -24.23
CA LYS A 873 -30.79 -0.04 -24.75
C LYS A 873 -30.71 -1.46 -24.17
N THR A 874 -29.52 -1.95 -23.81
CA THR A 874 -29.36 -3.29 -23.21
C THR A 874 -29.58 -3.31 -21.69
N ARG A 875 -29.47 -2.17 -21.01
CA ARG A 875 -29.68 -2.05 -19.55
C ARG A 875 -31.10 -2.44 -19.11
N GLY A 876 -32.10 -2.16 -19.94
CA GLY A 876 -33.51 -2.54 -19.67
C GLY A 876 -33.80 -4.04 -19.66
N ILE A 877 -32.86 -4.91 -20.06
CA ILE A 877 -33.03 -6.38 -20.04
C ILE A 877 -32.53 -6.99 -18.71
N PHE A 878 -31.70 -6.27 -17.94
CA PHE A 878 -31.11 -6.77 -16.71
C PHE A 878 -31.75 -6.19 -15.42
N GLU A 879 -32.54 -5.11 -15.52
CA GLU A 879 -33.20 -4.47 -14.38
C GLU A 879 -34.67 -4.92 -14.16
N SER A 880 -35.21 -5.85 -14.96
CA SER A 880 -36.48 -6.51 -14.64
C SER A 880 -36.27 -7.56 -13.55
N GLY A 881 -36.07 -7.09 -12.32
CA GLY A 881 -35.91 -7.86 -11.09
C GLY A 881 -37.19 -8.50 -10.56
N ASP A 882 -37.97 -9.15 -11.42
CA ASP A 882 -39.09 -10.00 -11.00
C ASP A 882 -38.66 -11.46 -11.15
N SER A 883 -37.91 -11.96 -10.16
CA SER A 883 -37.68 -13.40 -9.97
C SER A 883 -38.43 -13.83 -8.70
N PRO A 884 -39.69 -14.31 -8.80
CA PRO A 884 -40.55 -14.64 -7.65
C PRO A 884 -40.03 -15.79 -6.76
N GLU A 885 -38.89 -16.38 -7.11
CA GLU A 885 -38.36 -17.60 -6.48
C GLU A 885 -37.47 -17.29 -5.26
N LEU A 886 -36.90 -16.09 -5.16
CA LEU A 886 -36.01 -15.71 -4.05
C LEU A 886 -36.77 -15.12 -2.84
N GLU A 887 -37.98 -14.60 -3.03
CA GLU A 887 -38.81 -14.05 -1.95
C GLU A 887 -39.44 -15.14 -1.04
N MET A 888 -39.36 -16.41 -1.45
CA MET A 888 -39.84 -17.55 -0.63
C MET A 888 -38.85 -18.02 0.44
N LEU A 889 -37.57 -17.65 0.33
CA LEU A 889 -36.53 -18.05 1.29
C LEU A 889 -36.44 -17.15 2.53
N ASP A 890 -37.06 -15.96 2.49
CA ASP A 890 -36.97 -14.95 3.55
C ASP A 890 -38.11 -15.02 4.59
N LYS A 891 -39.00 -16.01 4.48
CA LYS A 891 -40.10 -16.20 5.45
C LYS A 891 -39.64 -17.09 6.61
N PRO A 892 -39.59 -16.60 7.85
CA PRO A 892 -39.11 -17.36 9.02
C PRO A 892 -40.00 -18.54 9.43
N SER A 893 -41.12 -18.79 8.72
CA SER A 893 -42.03 -19.91 8.96
C SER A 893 -41.62 -21.23 8.27
N THR A 894 -40.59 -21.25 7.41
CA THR A 894 -40.12 -22.48 6.74
C THR A 894 -39.13 -23.29 7.57
N TRP A 895 -38.63 -22.76 8.68
CA TRP A 895 -37.75 -23.49 9.60
C TRP A 895 -38.58 -24.16 10.70
N SER A 896 -38.91 -25.43 10.49
CA SER A 896 -39.55 -26.29 11.50
C SER A 896 -38.68 -26.41 12.75
N PRO A 897 -39.21 -26.26 13.97
CA PRO A 897 -38.46 -26.53 15.20
C PRO A 897 -38.22 -28.05 15.32
N ILE A 898 -36.96 -28.46 15.24
CA ILE A 898 -36.54 -29.83 15.51
C ILE A 898 -36.70 -30.08 17.02
N LYS A 899 -37.40 -31.16 17.38
CA LYS A 899 -37.63 -31.60 18.77
C LYS A 899 -36.39 -32.20 19.41
#